data_AF-A0A1J4RK20-F1
#
_entry.id   AF-A0A1J4RK20-F1
#
_cell.length_a   1.000
_cell.length_b   1.000
_cell.length_c   1.000
_cell.angle_alpha   90.00
_cell.angle_beta   90.00
_cell.angle_gamma   90.00
#
_symmetry.space_group_name_H-M   'P 1'
#
loop_
_entity.id
_entity.type
_entity.pdbx_description
1 polymer ?
#
loop_
_entity_poly.entity_id
_entity_poly.type
_entity_poly.pdbx_seq_one_letter_code
_entity_poly.pdbx_strand_id
1 'polypeptide(L)'
;MAAQLSVISGDDLSAFKEGGTAVDCTKAVTEYISGHDWRIKANANTGYSNAGLINNVAGKIIANYWLDEVYAPEEGLAHRNADVHIHDLDCLTGYCAGWSLRALLNEGFNGVGGRVSSRPPRHFREALGQMSNFLGILQSEWAGAQAFSSFDTYLAPYVFADNLSFKEIKKAIRQFVYNLNVPARWGQSPFTNITLDITVPEDLANQFPTANDIHLFKNMKDDELLLKAQQRDMGIRFLEDLTFQHFAHEMELINIAYYEVMTEGDSTGQPFTFPIPTVNITEDFDWDSKVAAAIFDNTAKVGSSYFQNFVGSQWMTNEKGERVRNPEAYSPGAVRSMCCRLQLDLRELLRRGNGLFGSAEMTGSVGVVTINMARLGYRFKGNLKALVAELDRLMDISSSTLEKKRVFIQHMYDRGLYPYTSRYLPFLRNHFSTIGVNGMNEMIRNFTDDKIDITDERGMEMALFILDHMRDKMRLYQEKTGNLYNLEATPAEGTTYRFAKEDKKQFPDILQAGNNDNIYYTNSSQIPAGHTDDPFEALELQNKLQCKYTGGTVLHMYMSEKLSDAEACQRFVRKVIENYQLPYITVTPVFSTCTTHGYLKGEQPTCPHCGDKTNVWTRVMGYFRPVDSFNVGKKGEHAERVHFLEDRIESKDLFSR
;
A
#
# COMPACT_ATOMS: atom_id res chain seq x y z
N MET A 1 24.87 27.02 5.61
CA MET A 1 24.62 26.75 7.05
C MET A 1 25.96 26.51 7.70
N ALA A 2 26.34 27.30 8.69
CA ALA A 2 27.49 26.99 9.53
C ALA A 2 27.07 25.88 10.49
N ALA A 3 27.81 24.76 10.54
CA ALA A 3 27.60 23.75 11.56
C ALA A 3 28.13 24.32 12.89
N GLN A 4 27.25 24.94 13.68
CA GLN A 4 27.58 25.26 15.07
C GLN A 4 27.60 23.95 15.85
N LEU A 5 28.80 23.44 16.13
CA LEU A 5 29.03 22.40 17.13
C LEU A 5 28.89 23.06 18.52
N SER A 6 27.68 23.44 18.91
CA SER A 6 27.41 23.80 20.30
C SER A 6 27.24 22.49 21.08
N VAL A 7 28.32 22.06 21.74
CA VAL A 7 28.19 21.15 22.87
C VAL A 7 27.40 21.92 23.92
N ILE A 8 26.14 21.56 24.13
CA ILE A 8 25.31 22.13 25.20
C ILE A 8 26.08 21.89 26.50
N SER A 9 26.56 22.95 27.13
CA SER A 9 27.18 22.89 28.46
C SER A 9 26.15 22.31 29.44
N GLY A 10 26.60 21.39 30.30
CA GLY A 10 25.79 20.39 31.01
C GLY A 10 24.77 20.86 32.05
N ASP A 11 24.40 22.14 32.09
CA ASP A 11 23.57 22.73 33.14
C ASP A 11 22.06 22.77 32.83
N ASP A 12 21.62 22.38 31.62
CA ASP A 12 20.19 22.43 31.22
C ASP A 12 19.55 21.04 30.98
N LEU A 13 20.23 19.95 31.40
CA LEU A 13 19.80 18.57 31.15
C LEU A 13 19.03 17.91 32.31
N SER A 14 18.74 18.62 33.40
CA SER A 14 18.02 18.07 34.57
C SER A 14 16.57 17.62 34.29
N ALA A 15 16.04 17.91 33.10
CA ALA A 15 14.72 17.50 32.63
C ALA A 15 14.72 16.20 31.79
N PHE A 16 15.88 15.63 31.47
CA PHE A 16 15.99 14.41 30.66
C PHE A 16 16.20 13.18 31.55
N LYS A 17 15.53 12.07 31.20
CA LYS A 17 15.68 10.79 31.90
C LYS A 17 17.14 10.33 31.82
N GLU A 18 17.73 9.96 32.95
CA GLU A 18 19.00 9.24 32.96
C GLU A 18 18.80 7.82 32.38
N GLY A 19 19.62 7.41 31.41
CA GLY A 19 19.66 6.03 30.91
C GLY A 19 19.36 5.78 29.42
N GLY A 20 19.40 6.79 28.54
CA GLY A 20 19.15 6.62 27.10
C GLY A 20 20.21 5.80 26.33
N THR A 21 19.83 5.24 25.18
CA THR A 21 20.73 4.47 24.30
C THR A 21 21.82 5.36 23.70
N ALA A 22 23.08 4.99 23.88
CA ALA A 22 24.20 5.67 23.22
C ALA A 22 24.34 5.25 21.74
N VAL A 23 24.46 6.23 20.85
CA VAL A 23 24.74 6.03 19.41
C VAL A 23 26.11 6.58 19.07
N ASP A 24 27.01 5.72 18.60
CA ASP A 24 28.34 6.14 18.11
C ASP A 24 28.22 6.71 16.68
N CYS A 25 28.45 8.02 16.55
CA CYS A 25 28.36 8.73 15.27
C CYS A 25 29.37 8.23 14.24
N THR A 26 30.60 7.92 14.67
CA THR A 26 31.65 7.42 13.76
C THR A 26 31.22 6.07 13.21
N LYS A 27 30.81 5.15 14.07
CA LYS A 27 30.31 3.84 13.67
C LYS A 27 29.09 3.94 12.76
N ALA A 28 28.09 4.75 13.12
CA ALA A 28 26.87 4.89 12.34
C ALA A 28 27.12 5.39 10.91
N VAL A 29 28.04 6.35 10.74
CA VAL A 29 28.42 6.87 9.42
C VAL A 29 29.31 5.87 8.68
N THR A 30 30.32 5.30 9.33
CA THR A 30 31.26 4.34 8.72
C THR A 30 30.55 3.09 8.20
N GLU A 31 29.60 2.53 8.96
CA GLU A 31 28.80 1.37 8.55
C GLU A 31 28.01 1.62 7.26
N TYR A 32 27.47 2.83 7.09
CA TYR A 32 26.71 3.20 5.90
C TYR A 32 27.62 3.34 4.69
N ILE A 33 28.69 4.15 4.80
CA ILE A 33 29.61 4.41 3.67
C ILE A 33 30.35 3.15 3.21
N SER A 34 30.55 2.18 4.10
CA SER A 34 31.18 0.90 3.78
C SER A 34 30.20 -0.15 3.25
N GLY A 35 28.89 0.12 3.27
CA GLY A 35 27.87 -0.83 2.81
C GLY A 35 27.68 -2.06 3.71
N HIS A 36 28.18 -2.04 4.95
CA HIS A 36 28.14 -3.21 5.84
C HIS A 36 26.79 -3.39 6.56
N ASP A 37 25.97 -2.34 6.64
CA ASP A 37 24.65 -2.40 7.27
C ASP A 37 23.59 -2.92 6.29
N TRP A 38 23.04 -4.11 6.55
CA TRP A 38 21.95 -4.68 5.73
C TRP A 38 20.73 -3.75 5.66
N ARG A 39 20.53 -2.87 6.66
CA ARG A 39 19.42 -1.91 6.71
C ARG A 39 19.47 -0.89 5.57
N ILE A 40 20.62 -0.73 4.90
CA ILE A 40 20.75 0.09 3.68
C ILE A 40 19.81 -0.42 2.58
N LYS A 41 19.48 -1.71 2.57
CA LYS A 41 18.55 -2.34 1.63
C LYS A 41 17.23 -2.77 2.28
N ALA A 42 16.93 -2.35 3.52
CA ALA A 42 15.70 -2.78 4.20
C ALA A 42 14.41 -2.39 3.46
N ASN A 43 14.47 -1.29 2.68
CA ASN A 43 13.42 -0.80 1.81
C ASN A 43 13.96 -0.67 0.39
N ALA A 44 13.42 -1.43 -0.57
CA ALA A 44 13.85 -1.42 -1.97
C ALA A 44 13.58 -0.09 -2.70
N ASN A 45 12.77 0.80 -2.13
CA ASN A 45 12.59 2.17 -2.60
C ASN A 45 13.78 3.09 -2.26
N THR A 46 14.70 2.64 -1.40
CA THR A 46 15.89 3.42 -0.99
C THR A 46 17.16 2.87 -1.64
N GLY A 47 18.09 3.76 -1.98
CA GLY A 47 19.39 3.42 -2.57
C GLY A 47 20.55 4.07 -1.83
N TYR A 48 21.75 3.50 -2.01
CA TYR A 48 23.00 4.08 -1.48
C TYR A 48 23.21 5.48 -2.07
N SER A 49 23.14 6.50 -1.21
CA SER A 49 23.25 7.90 -1.61
C SER A 49 23.53 8.79 -0.40
N ASN A 50 23.91 10.04 -0.65
CA ASN A 50 24.08 11.01 0.42
C ASN A 50 22.76 11.30 1.17
N ALA A 51 21.63 11.32 0.46
CA ALA A 51 20.31 11.46 1.10
C ALA A 51 19.96 10.24 1.96
N GLY A 52 20.26 9.03 1.46
CA GLY A 52 20.10 7.80 2.22
C GLY A 52 20.97 7.74 3.48
N LEU A 53 22.20 8.29 3.45
CA LEU A 53 23.06 8.42 4.62
C LEU A 53 22.40 9.28 5.71
N ILE A 54 21.91 10.47 5.33
CA ILE A 54 21.26 11.40 6.27
C ILE A 54 20.05 10.73 6.92
N ASN A 55 19.20 10.08 6.11
CA ASN A 55 18.00 9.39 6.61
C ASN A 55 18.37 8.20 7.51
N ASN A 56 19.40 7.40 7.17
CA ASN A 56 19.82 6.27 7.98
C ASN A 56 20.32 6.70 9.37
N VAL A 57 21.14 7.76 9.41
CA VAL A 57 21.68 8.28 10.68
C VAL A 57 20.57 8.91 11.52
N ALA A 58 19.73 9.77 10.93
CA ALA A 58 18.59 10.36 11.63
C ALA A 58 17.62 9.30 12.15
N GLY A 59 17.32 8.29 11.32
CA GLY A 59 16.44 7.19 11.67
C GLY A 59 16.95 6.34 12.84
N LYS A 60 18.26 6.06 12.90
CA LYS A 60 18.87 5.36 14.06
C LYS A 60 18.67 6.15 15.36
N ILE A 61 18.77 7.47 15.33
CA ILE A 61 18.59 8.34 16.50
C ILE A 61 17.11 8.38 16.92
N ILE A 62 16.23 8.69 15.97
CA ILE A 62 14.79 8.81 16.20
C ILE A 62 14.19 7.49 16.71
N ALA A 63 14.64 6.35 16.18
CA ALA A 63 14.15 5.05 16.61
C ALA A 63 14.47 4.75 18.08
N ASN A 64 15.65 5.14 18.57
CA ASN A 64 15.97 4.96 19.98
C ASN A 64 15.22 5.98 20.86
N TYR A 65 14.94 7.19 20.39
CA TYR A 65 14.09 8.13 21.11
C TYR A 65 12.67 7.55 21.33
N TRP A 66 12.07 6.94 20.30
CA TRP A 66 10.80 6.23 20.47
C TRP A 66 10.87 5.16 21.56
N LEU A 67 11.89 4.29 21.49
CA LEU A 67 12.02 3.11 22.35
C LEU A 67 12.37 3.45 23.80
N ASP A 68 13.10 4.55 24.02
CA ASP A 68 13.63 4.90 25.34
C ASP A 68 12.75 5.94 26.06
N GLU A 69 12.15 6.88 25.33
CA GLU A 69 11.39 8.00 25.90
C GLU A 69 9.87 7.85 25.75
N VAL A 70 9.38 7.37 24.60
CA VAL A 70 7.93 7.33 24.33
C VAL A 70 7.30 6.01 24.77
N TYR A 71 7.98 4.89 24.51
CA TYR A 71 7.50 3.57 24.86
C TYR A 71 7.97 3.13 26.25
N ALA A 72 7.21 2.21 26.85
CA ALA A 72 7.62 1.57 28.09
C ALA A 72 8.77 0.59 27.83
N PRO A 73 9.61 0.30 28.86
CA PRO A 73 10.73 -0.63 28.71
C PRO A 73 10.34 -2.00 28.15
N GLU A 74 9.18 -2.54 28.52
CA GLU A 74 8.69 -3.83 28.00
C GLU A 74 8.39 -3.79 26.49
N GLU A 75 7.78 -2.71 26.01
CA GLU A 75 7.47 -2.52 24.58
C GLU A 75 8.76 -2.37 23.78
N GLY A 76 9.69 -1.55 24.29
CA GLY A 76 11.00 -1.39 23.69
C GLY A 76 11.79 -2.69 23.64
N LEU A 77 11.73 -3.49 24.70
CA LEU A 77 12.38 -4.80 24.78
C LEU A 77 11.74 -5.80 23.82
N ALA A 78 10.41 -5.87 23.73
CA ALA A 78 9.71 -6.74 22.80
C ALA A 78 10.08 -6.44 21.34
N HIS A 79 10.22 -5.16 20.98
CA HIS A 79 10.77 -4.77 19.69
C HIS A 79 12.23 -5.25 19.54
N ARG A 80 13.11 -4.87 20.46
CA ARG A 80 14.56 -5.15 20.38
C ARG A 80 14.86 -6.65 20.32
N ASN A 81 14.10 -7.46 21.05
CA ASN A 81 14.22 -8.92 21.04
C ASN A 81 13.62 -9.58 19.80
N ALA A 82 12.87 -8.83 19.00
CA ALA A 82 12.13 -9.32 17.83
C ALA A 82 10.94 -10.25 18.16
N ASP A 83 10.31 -10.06 19.33
CA ASP A 83 9.00 -10.65 19.63
C ASP A 83 7.88 -9.95 18.84
N VAL A 84 8.03 -8.63 18.70
CA VAL A 84 7.22 -7.80 17.80
C VAL A 84 8.13 -6.91 16.94
N HIS A 85 7.57 -6.33 15.88
CA HIS A 85 8.19 -5.29 15.09
C HIS A 85 7.28 -4.07 15.07
N ILE A 86 7.76 -2.97 15.63
CA ILE A 86 7.11 -1.67 15.56
C ILE A 86 7.65 -1.00 14.31
N HIS A 87 6.77 -0.72 13.34
CA HIS A 87 7.17 -0.18 12.05
C HIS A 87 7.44 1.33 12.13
N ASP A 88 8.30 1.80 11.21
CA ASP A 88 8.59 3.22 10.96
C ASP A 88 9.01 4.01 12.20
N LEU A 89 9.91 3.42 12.98
CA LEU A 89 10.55 4.10 14.12
C LEU A 89 11.59 5.14 13.69
N ASP A 90 11.93 5.23 12.41
CA ASP A 90 12.91 6.16 11.87
C ASP A 90 12.39 7.60 11.71
N CYS A 91 11.10 7.83 11.94
CA CYS A 91 10.47 9.14 11.90
C CYS A 91 9.54 9.36 13.10
N LEU A 92 9.44 10.60 13.58
CA LEU A 92 8.51 10.98 14.64
C LEU A 92 7.17 11.38 14.01
N THR A 93 6.44 10.42 13.43
CA THR A 93 5.13 10.68 12.82
C THR A 93 4.26 9.42 12.72
N GLY A 94 3.03 9.58 12.21
CA GLY A 94 2.11 8.50 11.87
C GLY A 94 2.55 7.67 10.66
N TYR A 95 1.86 6.56 10.43
CA TYR A 95 2.23 5.64 9.35
C TYR A 95 1.78 6.16 7.99
N CYS A 96 0.50 6.06 7.64
CA CYS A 96 0.01 6.39 6.31
C CYS A 96 -1.27 7.22 6.36
N ALA A 97 -1.54 7.94 5.27
CA ALA A 97 -2.70 8.81 5.16
C ALA A 97 -3.25 8.85 3.72
N GLY A 98 -4.57 8.74 3.61
CA GLY A 98 -5.34 9.16 2.45
C GLY A 98 -5.81 10.60 2.61
N TRP A 99 -5.92 11.29 1.48
CA TRP A 99 -6.23 12.70 1.43
C TRP A 99 -7.44 12.96 0.54
N SER A 100 -8.27 13.94 0.93
CA SER A 100 -9.37 14.39 0.09
C SER A 100 -8.83 15.18 -1.10
N LEU A 101 -8.83 14.54 -2.27
CA LEU A 101 -8.51 15.22 -3.53
C LEU A 101 -9.51 16.35 -3.79
N ARG A 102 -10.79 16.15 -3.44
CA ARG A 102 -11.81 17.20 -3.48
C ARG A 102 -11.39 18.43 -2.67
N ALA A 103 -10.92 18.26 -1.44
CA ALA A 103 -10.50 19.40 -0.61
C ALA A 103 -9.32 20.15 -1.25
N LEU A 104 -8.31 19.43 -1.74
CA LEU A 104 -7.17 20.04 -2.43
C LEU A 104 -7.60 20.82 -3.68
N LEU A 105 -8.49 20.26 -4.51
CA LEU A 105 -8.98 20.90 -5.73
C LEU A 105 -9.94 22.06 -5.44
N ASN A 106 -10.73 21.95 -4.37
CA ASN A 106 -11.67 23.00 -3.98
C ASN A 106 -10.96 24.20 -3.34
N GLU A 107 -9.95 23.97 -2.51
CA GLU A 107 -9.34 25.01 -1.69
C GLU A 107 -7.98 25.47 -2.22
N GLY A 108 -7.28 24.62 -2.98
CA GLY A 108 -5.87 24.81 -3.37
C GLY A 108 -4.91 24.36 -2.27
N PHE A 109 -3.61 24.33 -2.58
CA PHE A 109 -2.54 23.99 -1.66
C PHE A 109 -2.03 25.20 -0.87
N ASN A 110 -2.59 25.47 0.32
CA ASN A 110 -2.38 26.72 1.07
C ASN A 110 -2.48 26.54 2.59
N GLY A 111 -2.58 27.65 3.33
CA GLY A 111 -2.96 27.65 4.75
C GLY A 111 -1.83 27.40 5.74
N VAL A 112 -0.59 27.29 5.27
CA VAL A 112 0.60 27.17 6.13
C VAL A 112 1.37 28.49 6.17
N GLY A 113 1.47 29.08 7.36
CA GLY A 113 2.14 30.38 7.58
C GLY A 113 3.61 30.37 7.15
N GLY A 114 4.05 31.46 6.51
CA GLY A 114 5.44 31.60 6.03
C GLY A 114 5.82 30.71 4.85
N ARG A 115 4.85 30.00 4.24
CA ARG A 115 5.03 29.17 3.04
C ARG A 115 4.22 29.71 1.88
N VAL A 116 4.62 29.35 0.67
CA VAL A 116 3.87 29.69 -0.56
C VAL A 116 2.50 29.01 -0.50
N SER A 117 1.46 29.73 -0.87
CA SER A 117 0.08 29.25 -0.94
C SER A 117 -0.41 29.33 -2.38
N SER A 118 -1.09 28.29 -2.87
CA SER A 118 -1.81 28.30 -4.13
C SER A 118 -3.32 28.49 -3.91
N ARG A 119 -3.94 29.16 -4.90
CA ARG A 119 -5.39 29.17 -5.08
C ARG A 119 -5.86 27.81 -5.63
N PRO A 120 -7.18 27.50 -5.58
CA PRO A 120 -7.72 26.33 -6.26
C PRO A 120 -7.29 26.31 -7.73
N PRO A 121 -6.85 25.15 -8.26
CA PRO A 121 -6.48 25.04 -9.66
C PRO A 121 -7.68 25.36 -10.56
N ARG A 122 -7.42 25.96 -11.73
CA ARG A 122 -8.45 26.20 -12.76
C ARG A 122 -8.18 25.44 -14.06
N HIS A 123 -7.00 24.85 -14.18
CA HIS A 123 -6.57 24.08 -15.35
C HIS A 123 -6.08 22.69 -14.95
N PHE A 124 -6.20 21.71 -15.84
CA PHE A 124 -5.84 20.31 -15.60
C PHE A 124 -4.36 20.15 -15.20
N ARG A 125 -3.47 20.91 -15.85
CA ARG A 125 -2.04 20.92 -15.52
C ARG A 125 -1.74 21.55 -14.16
N GLU A 126 -2.52 22.56 -13.75
CA GLU A 126 -2.40 23.15 -12.42
C GLU A 126 -2.84 22.15 -11.34
N ALA A 127 -3.95 21.43 -11.56
CA ALA A 127 -4.44 20.41 -10.65
C ALA A 127 -3.39 19.32 -10.41
N LEU A 128 -2.87 18.71 -11.48
CA LEU A 128 -1.81 17.70 -11.40
C LEU A 128 -0.53 18.24 -10.73
N GLY A 129 -0.13 19.49 -11.02
CA GLY A 129 1.03 20.12 -10.40
C GLY A 129 0.86 20.32 -8.89
N GLN A 130 -0.32 20.75 -8.45
CA GLN A 130 -0.63 20.87 -7.02
C GLN A 130 -0.66 19.50 -6.33
N MET A 131 -1.20 18.46 -6.99
CA MET A 131 -1.19 17.09 -6.47
C MET A 131 0.23 16.55 -6.29
N SER A 132 1.12 16.71 -7.27
CA SER A 132 2.52 16.27 -7.13
C SER A 132 3.23 16.96 -5.97
N ASN A 133 3.04 18.29 -5.82
CA ASN A 133 3.63 19.05 -4.71
C ASN A 133 3.07 18.61 -3.36
N PHE A 134 1.76 18.40 -3.29
CA PHE A 134 1.06 17.96 -2.08
C PHE A 134 1.58 16.60 -1.59
N LEU A 135 1.59 15.60 -2.48
CA LEU A 135 2.07 14.24 -2.16
C LEU A 135 3.56 14.25 -1.79
N GLY A 136 4.38 15.03 -2.49
CA GLY A 136 5.81 15.15 -2.21
C GLY A 136 6.10 15.80 -0.85
N ILE A 137 5.31 16.81 -0.44
CA ILE A 137 5.47 17.47 0.86
C ILE A 137 4.97 16.58 2.00
N LEU A 138 3.80 15.97 1.86
CA LEU A 138 3.22 15.15 2.95
C LEU A 138 3.97 13.84 3.18
N GLN A 139 4.72 13.35 2.20
CA GLN A 139 5.71 12.29 2.41
C GLN A 139 6.78 12.66 3.46
N SER A 140 7.00 13.96 3.73
CA SER A 140 7.92 14.42 4.78
C SER A 140 7.25 14.54 6.15
N GLU A 141 5.92 14.48 6.22
CA GLU A 141 5.14 14.52 7.47
C GLU A 141 4.54 13.16 7.83
N TRP A 142 4.71 12.12 7.01
CA TRP A 142 4.19 10.76 7.22
C TRP A 142 5.21 9.72 6.74
N ALA A 143 5.26 8.56 7.40
CA ALA A 143 6.26 7.54 7.09
C ALA A 143 5.98 6.78 5.76
N GLY A 144 4.71 6.43 5.57
CA GLY A 144 4.22 5.50 4.58
C GLY A 144 3.49 6.18 3.43
N ALA A 145 2.56 5.43 2.82
CA ALA A 145 1.94 5.84 1.57
C ALA A 145 0.98 7.03 1.71
N GLN A 146 0.98 7.87 0.67
CA GLN A 146 0.10 9.01 0.49
C GLN A 146 -0.87 8.73 -0.66
N ALA A 147 -2.17 8.76 -0.40
CA ALA A 147 -3.16 8.31 -1.39
C ALA A 147 -4.22 9.37 -1.74
N PHE A 148 -4.65 9.37 -3.00
CA PHE A 148 -5.86 10.04 -3.46
C PHE A 148 -6.87 9.03 -4.02
N SER A 149 -8.14 9.21 -3.67
CA SER A 149 -9.25 8.46 -4.27
C SER A 149 -9.92 9.23 -5.40
N SER A 150 -10.63 8.54 -6.29
CA SER A 150 -11.43 9.12 -7.37
C SER A 150 -10.64 10.08 -8.27
N PHE A 151 -9.42 9.67 -8.63
CA PHE A 151 -8.46 10.48 -9.37
C PHE A 151 -9.01 10.92 -10.73
N ASP A 152 -9.57 10.00 -11.49
CA ASP A 152 -10.16 10.22 -12.80
C ASP A 152 -11.44 11.05 -12.70
N THR A 153 -12.36 10.71 -11.80
CA THR A 153 -13.62 11.44 -11.60
C THR A 153 -13.38 12.91 -11.24
N TYR A 154 -12.49 13.20 -10.29
CA TYR A 154 -12.25 14.58 -9.84
C TYR A 154 -11.49 15.43 -10.84
N LEU A 155 -10.67 14.81 -11.72
CA LEU A 155 -9.88 15.55 -12.71
C LEU A 155 -10.59 15.73 -14.05
N ALA A 156 -11.56 14.88 -14.38
CA ALA A 156 -12.31 14.93 -15.63
C ALA A 156 -12.95 16.31 -15.95
N PRO A 157 -13.54 17.05 -14.99
CA PRO A 157 -14.07 18.39 -15.25
C PRO A 157 -13.02 19.39 -15.76
N TYR A 158 -11.75 19.27 -15.33
CA TYR A 158 -10.68 20.17 -15.77
C TYR A 158 -10.25 19.89 -17.21
N VAL A 159 -10.30 18.62 -17.65
CA VAL A 159 -10.04 18.26 -19.04
C VAL A 159 -11.10 18.85 -19.96
N PHE A 160 -12.37 18.79 -19.54
CA PHE A 160 -13.48 19.41 -20.27
C PHE A 160 -13.35 20.94 -20.30
N ALA A 161 -13.09 21.57 -19.14
CA ALA A 161 -12.93 23.01 -19.02
C ALA A 161 -11.81 23.58 -19.89
N ASP A 162 -10.71 22.84 -20.01
CA ASP A 162 -9.56 23.22 -20.85
C ASP A 162 -9.72 22.77 -22.31
N ASN A 163 -10.80 22.05 -22.66
CA ASN A 163 -11.07 21.50 -24.00
C ASN A 163 -9.87 20.72 -24.58
N LEU A 164 -9.22 19.89 -23.76
CA LEU A 164 -7.93 19.29 -24.10
C LEU A 164 -8.05 18.16 -25.11
N SER A 165 -7.09 18.10 -26.03
CA SER A 165 -6.88 16.92 -26.87
C SER A 165 -6.23 15.78 -26.08
N PHE A 166 -6.42 14.53 -26.52
CA PHE A 166 -5.76 13.36 -25.92
C PHE A 166 -4.24 13.50 -25.80
N LYS A 167 -3.60 14.13 -26.80
CA LYS A 167 -2.15 14.38 -26.80
C LYS A 167 -1.73 15.32 -25.66
N GLU A 168 -2.54 16.29 -25.31
CA GLU A 168 -2.28 17.22 -24.21
C GLU A 168 -2.51 16.56 -22.85
N ILE A 169 -3.59 15.78 -22.73
CA ILE A 169 -3.89 14.97 -21.54
C ILE A 169 -2.72 14.03 -21.25
N LYS A 170 -2.29 13.24 -22.24
CA LYS A 170 -1.17 12.30 -22.12
C LYS A 170 0.14 12.98 -21.72
N LYS A 171 0.44 14.16 -22.27
CA LYS A 171 1.63 14.94 -21.87
C LYS A 171 1.55 15.42 -20.42
N ALA A 172 0.39 15.87 -19.97
CA ALA A 172 0.19 16.33 -18.60
C ALA A 172 0.28 15.17 -17.60
N ILE A 173 -0.37 14.04 -17.89
CA ILE A 173 -0.25 12.81 -17.09
C ILE A 173 1.18 12.28 -17.07
N ARG A 174 1.88 12.28 -18.20
CA ARG A 174 3.30 11.92 -18.25
C ARG A 174 4.12 12.79 -17.29
N GLN A 175 3.94 14.11 -17.35
CA GLN A 175 4.65 15.00 -16.42
C GLN A 175 4.35 14.69 -14.95
N PHE A 176 3.09 14.40 -14.61
CA PHE A 176 2.69 14.00 -13.27
C PHE A 176 3.39 12.71 -12.80
N VAL A 177 3.38 11.66 -13.63
CA VAL A 177 4.02 10.37 -13.33
C VAL A 177 5.53 10.55 -13.15
N TYR A 178 6.20 11.29 -14.03
CA TYR A 178 7.64 11.55 -13.89
C TYR A 178 7.97 12.31 -12.59
N ASN A 179 7.19 13.31 -12.22
CA ASN A 179 7.39 14.07 -10.99
C ASN A 179 7.29 13.18 -9.72
N LEU A 180 6.50 12.10 -9.77
CA LEU A 180 6.35 11.16 -8.66
C LEU A 180 7.40 10.04 -8.66
N ASN A 181 8.15 9.84 -9.75
CA ASN A 181 9.16 8.77 -9.83
C ASN A 181 10.60 9.28 -9.83
N VAL A 182 10.84 10.57 -10.06
CA VAL A 182 12.18 11.16 -9.95
C VAL A 182 12.42 11.63 -8.50
N PRO A 183 13.26 10.94 -7.72
CA PRO A 183 13.45 11.25 -6.31
C PRO A 183 14.10 12.62 -6.13
N ALA A 184 13.54 13.42 -5.21
CA ALA A 184 14.10 14.71 -4.82
C ALA A 184 15.07 14.57 -3.62
N ARG A 185 15.17 15.61 -2.79
CA ARG A 185 16.17 15.82 -1.73
C ARG A 185 16.32 14.66 -0.71
N TRP A 186 15.31 13.83 -0.53
CA TRP A 186 15.30 12.73 0.44
C TRP A 186 15.76 11.38 -0.14
N GLY A 187 16.11 11.31 -1.43
CA GLY A 187 16.70 10.11 -2.04
C GLY A 187 15.73 8.95 -2.29
N GLN A 188 14.43 9.19 -2.08
CA GLN A 188 13.36 8.23 -2.29
C GLN A 188 12.18 8.93 -2.99
N SER A 189 11.55 8.23 -3.94
CA SER A 189 10.33 8.68 -4.58
C SER A 189 9.14 8.50 -3.61
N PRO A 190 8.23 9.48 -3.51
CA PRO A 190 7.13 9.42 -2.55
C PRO A 190 6.29 8.18 -2.83
N PHE A 191 5.97 7.43 -1.78
CA PHE A 191 5.12 6.26 -1.89
C PHE A 191 3.70 6.74 -2.13
N THR A 192 3.22 6.65 -3.36
CA THR A 192 1.93 7.24 -3.75
C THR A 192 0.99 6.22 -4.37
N ASN A 193 -0.30 6.38 -4.07
CA ASN A 193 -1.38 5.57 -4.59
C ASN A 193 -2.48 6.47 -5.17
N ILE A 194 -3.10 6.00 -6.26
CA ILE A 194 -4.31 6.60 -6.79
C ILE A 194 -5.38 5.52 -6.99
N THR A 195 -6.63 5.84 -6.71
CA THR A 195 -7.78 5.01 -7.07
C THR A 195 -8.44 5.56 -8.33
N LEU A 196 -8.69 4.67 -9.28
CA LEU A 196 -9.41 4.95 -10.52
C LEU A 196 -10.81 4.35 -10.41
N ASP A 197 -11.83 5.21 -10.55
CA ASP A 197 -13.23 4.78 -10.46
C ASP A 197 -13.68 4.07 -11.73
N ILE A 198 -13.12 4.46 -12.89
CA ILE A 198 -13.45 3.97 -14.25
C ILE A 198 -14.86 4.36 -14.69
N THR A 199 -15.87 4.03 -13.89
CA THR A 199 -17.26 4.46 -14.04
C THR A 199 -17.54 5.57 -13.03
N VAL A 200 -18.36 6.55 -13.39
CA VAL A 200 -18.74 7.64 -12.48
C VAL A 200 -19.43 7.04 -11.24
N PRO A 201 -18.90 7.25 -10.03
CA PRO A 201 -19.51 6.73 -8.81
C PRO A 201 -20.90 7.32 -8.57
N GLU A 202 -21.87 6.50 -8.14
CA GLU A 202 -23.26 6.91 -7.89
C GLU A 202 -23.34 8.05 -6.85
N ASP A 203 -22.49 8.00 -5.81
CA ASP A 203 -22.43 9.01 -4.76
C ASP A 203 -21.87 10.35 -5.26
N LEU A 204 -21.11 10.37 -6.36
CA LEU A 204 -20.56 11.57 -6.99
C LEU A 204 -21.38 12.06 -8.18
N ALA A 205 -22.12 11.19 -8.87
CA ALA A 205 -22.77 11.46 -10.15
C ALA A 205 -23.57 12.77 -10.20
N ASN A 206 -24.35 13.04 -9.15
CA ASN A 206 -25.20 14.23 -9.02
C ASN A 206 -24.51 15.43 -8.34
N GLN A 207 -23.27 15.28 -7.88
CA GLN A 207 -22.50 16.39 -7.31
C GLN A 207 -21.87 17.22 -8.43
N PHE A 208 -21.73 18.52 -8.20
CA PHE A 208 -21.05 19.41 -9.12
C PHE A 208 -19.58 19.60 -8.75
N PRO A 209 -18.68 19.79 -9.74
CA PRO A 209 -17.27 20.07 -9.47
C PRO A 209 -17.12 21.46 -8.83
N THR A 210 -16.28 21.56 -7.80
CA THR A 210 -16.16 22.76 -6.95
C THR A 210 -14.76 23.38 -6.99
N ALA A 211 -14.70 24.71 -6.95
CA ALA A 211 -13.48 25.48 -6.69
C ALA A 211 -13.81 26.76 -5.90
N ASN A 212 -13.40 26.84 -4.64
CA ASN A 212 -13.84 27.77 -3.58
C ASN A 212 -15.34 27.65 -3.28
N ASP A 213 -15.84 26.44 -3.06
CA ASP A 213 -17.23 26.13 -2.69
C ASP A 213 -18.30 26.59 -3.70
N ILE A 214 -17.85 27.02 -4.88
CA ILE A 214 -18.70 27.38 -6.02
C ILE A 214 -18.42 26.44 -7.18
N HIS A 215 -19.35 26.37 -8.12
CA HIS A 215 -19.20 25.57 -9.34
C HIS A 215 -17.90 25.90 -10.08
N LEU A 216 -17.16 24.88 -10.54
CA LEU A 216 -15.89 25.04 -11.26
C LEU A 216 -16.05 25.96 -12.48
N PHE A 217 -17.17 25.80 -13.18
CA PHE A 217 -17.56 26.55 -14.38
C PHE A 217 -18.28 27.88 -14.08
N LYS A 218 -18.37 28.30 -12.82
CA LYS A 218 -19.09 29.53 -12.45
C LYS A 218 -18.50 30.72 -13.21
N ASN A 219 -19.38 31.49 -13.87
CA ASN A 219 -19.02 32.65 -14.70
C ASN A 219 -18.21 32.33 -15.97
N MET A 220 -18.06 31.06 -16.35
CA MET A 220 -17.47 30.69 -17.63
C MET A 220 -18.49 30.92 -18.75
N LYS A 221 -18.10 31.69 -19.77
CA LYS A 221 -18.92 31.96 -20.96
C LYS A 221 -18.19 31.42 -22.18
N ASP A 222 -18.48 30.17 -22.51
CA ASP A 222 -17.91 29.47 -23.66
C ASP A 222 -19.04 28.74 -24.39
N ASP A 223 -19.43 29.28 -25.54
CA ASP A 223 -20.54 28.76 -26.34
C ASP A 223 -20.19 27.40 -26.96
N GLU A 224 -18.91 27.11 -27.22
CA GLU A 224 -18.47 25.83 -27.75
C GLU A 224 -18.57 24.74 -26.69
N LEU A 225 -18.10 25.01 -25.47
CA LEU A 225 -18.23 24.10 -24.35
C LEU A 225 -19.70 23.89 -23.97
N LEU A 226 -20.52 24.94 -24.00
CA LEU A 226 -21.95 24.79 -23.72
C LEU A 226 -22.63 23.91 -24.77
N LEU A 227 -22.29 24.07 -26.05
CA LEU A 227 -22.81 23.20 -27.11
C LEU A 227 -22.37 21.75 -26.92
N LYS A 228 -21.11 21.51 -26.54
CA LYS A 228 -20.60 20.16 -26.21
C LYS A 228 -21.34 19.55 -25.02
N ALA A 229 -21.63 20.34 -24.00
CA ALA A 229 -22.43 19.89 -22.86
C ALA A 229 -23.87 19.53 -23.29
N GLN A 230 -24.52 20.38 -24.10
CA GLN A 230 -25.87 20.16 -24.62
C GLN A 230 -26.00 18.93 -25.53
N GLN A 231 -24.92 18.57 -26.23
CA GLN A 231 -24.85 17.32 -27.01
C GLN A 231 -24.87 16.06 -26.12
N ARG A 232 -24.43 16.18 -24.86
CA ARG A 232 -24.45 15.09 -23.86
C ARG A 232 -25.79 15.02 -23.16
N ASP A 233 -26.33 16.18 -22.77
CA ASP A 233 -27.64 16.30 -22.13
C ASP A 233 -28.34 17.60 -22.58
N MET A 234 -29.47 17.44 -23.29
CA MET A 234 -30.29 18.56 -23.78
C MET A 234 -30.93 19.39 -22.64
N GLY A 235 -30.92 18.87 -21.42
CA GLY A 235 -31.34 19.57 -20.20
C GLY A 235 -30.41 20.70 -19.78
N ILE A 236 -29.15 20.69 -20.23
CA ILE A 236 -28.13 21.66 -19.85
C ILE A 236 -28.41 23.03 -20.49
N ARG A 237 -28.61 24.05 -19.67
CA ARG A 237 -28.84 25.44 -20.08
C ARG A 237 -27.63 26.32 -19.84
N PHE A 238 -26.90 26.02 -18.77
CA PHE A 238 -25.68 26.72 -18.38
C PHE A 238 -24.59 25.69 -18.06
N LEU A 239 -23.31 26.08 -18.18
CA LEU A 239 -22.20 25.20 -17.78
C LEU A 239 -22.26 24.85 -16.28
N GLU A 240 -22.92 25.67 -15.47
CA GLU A 240 -23.20 25.40 -14.06
C GLU A 240 -24.24 24.28 -13.80
N ASP A 241 -24.89 23.74 -14.83
CA ASP A 241 -25.77 22.57 -14.71
C ASP A 241 -24.99 21.24 -14.75
N LEU A 242 -23.69 21.29 -15.07
CA LEU A 242 -22.83 20.10 -15.22
C LEU A 242 -22.46 19.48 -13.86
N THR A 243 -22.94 18.26 -13.62
CA THR A 243 -22.48 17.37 -12.54
C THR A 243 -21.45 16.33 -13.02
N PHE A 244 -20.85 15.57 -12.09
CA PHE A 244 -19.82 14.56 -12.42
C PHE A 244 -20.26 13.52 -13.46
N GLN A 245 -21.55 13.16 -13.52
CA GLN A 245 -22.08 12.20 -14.50
C GLN A 245 -21.82 12.61 -15.96
N HIS A 246 -21.64 13.90 -16.24
CA HIS A 246 -21.48 14.40 -17.60
C HIS A 246 -20.03 14.31 -18.12
N PHE A 247 -19.07 13.86 -17.31
CA PHE A 247 -17.64 13.83 -17.64
C PHE A 247 -17.06 12.42 -17.86
N ALA A 248 -17.91 11.41 -18.10
CA ALA A 248 -17.46 10.03 -18.35
C ALA A 248 -16.48 9.93 -19.53
N HIS A 249 -16.65 10.75 -20.57
CA HIS A 249 -15.72 10.79 -21.70
C HIS A 249 -14.32 11.25 -21.28
N GLU A 250 -14.22 12.30 -20.47
CA GLU A 250 -12.94 12.80 -19.98
C GLU A 250 -12.26 11.82 -19.02
N MET A 251 -13.04 11.11 -18.20
CA MET A 251 -12.52 10.00 -17.36
C MET A 251 -11.88 8.91 -18.23
N GLU A 252 -12.55 8.48 -19.31
CA GLU A 252 -12.00 7.51 -20.28
C GLU A 252 -10.65 7.99 -20.82
N LEU A 253 -10.56 9.26 -21.25
CA LEU A 253 -9.31 9.81 -21.80
C LEU A 253 -8.18 9.87 -20.78
N ILE A 254 -8.48 10.24 -19.53
CA ILE A 254 -7.50 10.26 -18.42
C ILE A 254 -6.98 8.85 -18.15
N ASN A 255 -7.88 7.87 -18.05
CA ASN A 255 -7.53 6.49 -17.73
C ASN A 255 -6.67 5.86 -18.84
N ILE A 256 -7.06 6.01 -20.10
CA ILE A 256 -6.26 5.53 -21.25
C ILE A 256 -4.89 6.21 -21.26
N ALA A 257 -4.83 7.54 -21.12
CA ALA A 257 -3.58 8.28 -21.11
C ALA A 257 -2.64 7.84 -19.97
N TYR A 258 -3.19 7.58 -18.78
CA TYR A 258 -2.45 7.08 -17.63
C TYR A 258 -1.84 5.70 -17.90
N TYR A 259 -2.64 4.74 -18.36
CA TYR A 259 -2.14 3.40 -18.65
C TYR A 259 -1.17 3.35 -19.82
N GLU A 260 -1.37 4.15 -20.87
CA GLU A 260 -0.38 4.27 -21.95
C GLU A 260 0.97 4.75 -21.41
N VAL A 261 0.99 5.77 -20.55
CA VAL A 261 2.24 6.27 -19.92
C VAL A 261 2.89 5.19 -19.04
N MET A 262 2.10 4.48 -18.24
CA MET A 262 2.62 3.41 -17.38
C MET A 262 3.14 2.19 -18.18
N THR A 263 2.58 1.93 -19.37
CA THR A 263 3.00 0.83 -20.27
C THR A 263 4.25 1.18 -21.07
N GLU A 264 4.40 2.45 -21.46
CA GLU A 264 5.57 2.96 -22.18
C GLU A 264 6.84 2.89 -21.32
N GLY A 265 6.74 3.26 -20.04
CA GLY A 265 7.88 3.37 -19.14
C GLY A 265 8.73 4.62 -19.38
N ASP A 266 9.93 4.64 -18.80
CA ASP A 266 10.89 5.74 -18.95
C ASP A 266 11.57 5.77 -20.34
N SER A 267 12.57 6.63 -20.52
CA SER A 267 13.30 6.75 -21.79
C SER A 267 14.02 5.47 -22.24
N THR A 268 14.18 4.50 -21.35
CA THR A 268 14.78 3.17 -21.60
C THR A 268 13.75 2.04 -21.53
N GLY A 269 12.46 2.36 -21.36
CA GLY A 269 11.38 1.39 -21.20
C GLY A 269 11.34 0.75 -19.81
N GLN A 270 12.00 1.34 -18.80
CA GLN A 270 11.85 0.89 -17.42
C GLN A 270 10.46 1.24 -16.88
N PRO A 271 9.83 0.36 -16.09
CA PRO A 271 8.51 0.62 -15.54
C PRO A 271 8.54 1.77 -14.54
N PHE A 272 7.45 2.54 -14.48
CA PHE A 272 7.22 3.45 -13.35
C PHE A 272 6.69 2.67 -12.14
N THR A 273 7.17 3.01 -10.95
CA THR A 273 6.70 2.40 -9.70
C THR A 273 5.47 3.12 -9.17
N PHE A 274 5.40 4.45 -9.35
CA PHE A 274 4.40 5.33 -8.74
C PHE A 274 3.64 6.21 -9.76
N PRO A 275 2.46 6.74 -9.41
CA PRO A 275 1.64 6.26 -8.32
C PRO A 275 1.16 4.83 -8.62
N ILE A 276 0.89 4.05 -7.59
CA ILE A 276 0.34 2.72 -7.76
C ILE A 276 -1.17 2.86 -8.05
N PRO A 277 -1.67 2.38 -9.22
CA PRO A 277 -3.08 2.44 -9.53
C PRO A 277 -3.85 1.30 -8.87
N THR A 278 -4.95 1.67 -8.22
CA THR A 278 -5.99 0.74 -7.75
C THR A 278 -7.23 0.90 -8.62
N VAL A 279 -7.68 -0.20 -9.22
CA VAL A 279 -8.88 -0.27 -10.06
C VAL A 279 -9.97 -0.96 -9.27
N ASN A 280 -11.11 -0.29 -9.12
CA ASN A 280 -12.29 -0.86 -8.51
C ASN A 280 -13.04 -1.68 -9.56
N ILE A 281 -13.19 -2.99 -9.34
CA ILE A 281 -13.98 -3.85 -10.23
C ILE A 281 -15.33 -4.11 -9.57
N THR A 282 -16.35 -3.41 -10.08
CA THR A 282 -17.76 -3.47 -9.67
C THR A 282 -18.58 -4.27 -10.68
N GLU A 283 -19.85 -4.55 -10.36
CA GLU A 283 -20.74 -5.35 -11.24
C GLU A 283 -21.03 -4.65 -12.59
N ASP A 284 -20.91 -3.33 -12.64
CA ASP A 284 -21.10 -2.47 -13.81
C ASP A 284 -19.80 -2.16 -14.59
N PHE A 285 -18.68 -2.79 -14.23
CA PHE A 285 -17.41 -2.61 -14.94
C PHE A 285 -17.53 -3.10 -16.39
N ASP A 286 -17.31 -2.18 -17.35
CA ASP A 286 -17.33 -2.49 -18.78
C ASP A 286 -16.01 -3.13 -19.23
N TRP A 287 -16.02 -4.46 -19.26
CA TRP A 287 -14.92 -5.31 -19.70
C TRP A 287 -14.53 -5.10 -21.17
N ASP A 288 -15.43 -4.61 -22.02
CA ASP A 288 -15.17 -4.44 -23.46
C ASP A 288 -14.80 -2.99 -23.83
N SER A 289 -14.66 -2.12 -22.82
CA SER A 289 -14.30 -0.71 -22.99
C SER A 289 -12.85 -0.52 -23.46
N LYS A 290 -12.58 0.64 -24.07
CA LYS A 290 -11.20 1.07 -24.40
C LYS A 290 -10.32 1.23 -23.16
N VAL A 291 -10.94 1.60 -22.04
CA VAL A 291 -10.26 1.71 -20.74
C VAL A 291 -9.82 0.34 -20.25
N ALA A 292 -10.70 -0.66 -20.29
CA ALA A 292 -10.36 -2.04 -19.94
C ALA A 292 -9.21 -2.57 -20.82
N ALA A 293 -9.25 -2.33 -22.13
CA ALA A 293 -8.16 -2.71 -23.03
C ALA A 293 -6.81 -2.09 -22.62
N ALA A 294 -6.78 -0.80 -22.25
CA ALA A 294 -5.55 -0.14 -21.79
C ALA A 294 -5.07 -0.68 -20.43
N ILE A 295 -5.99 -0.94 -19.49
CA ILE A 295 -5.68 -1.55 -18.19
C ILE A 295 -5.04 -2.92 -18.37
N PHE A 296 -5.64 -3.78 -19.19
CA PHE A 296 -5.19 -5.17 -19.34
C PHE A 296 -3.96 -5.31 -20.23
N ASP A 297 -3.73 -4.42 -21.20
CA ASP A 297 -2.44 -4.36 -21.91
C ASP A 297 -1.28 -4.04 -20.94
N ASN A 298 -1.48 -3.04 -20.07
CA ASN A 298 -0.52 -2.74 -19.02
C ASN A 298 -0.35 -3.90 -18.05
N THR A 299 -1.45 -4.52 -17.62
CA THR A 299 -1.45 -5.57 -16.62
C THR A 299 -0.76 -6.84 -17.13
N ALA A 300 -1.01 -7.22 -18.38
CA ALA A 300 -0.36 -8.36 -19.02
C ALA A 300 1.17 -8.15 -19.15
N LYS A 301 1.60 -6.92 -19.48
CA LYS A 301 3.01 -6.59 -19.72
C LYS A 301 3.80 -6.27 -18.45
N VAL A 302 3.32 -5.32 -17.66
CA VAL A 302 4.02 -4.76 -16.50
C VAL A 302 3.35 -5.21 -15.21
N GLY A 303 2.02 -5.29 -15.20
CA GLY A 303 1.26 -5.68 -14.02
C GLY A 303 1.04 -4.54 -13.02
N SER A 304 0.91 -3.28 -13.45
CA SER A 304 0.89 -2.10 -12.55
C SER A 304 -0.29 -2.04 -11.58
N SER A 305 -1.45 -2.56 -11.99
CA SER A 305 -2.72 -2.41 -11.26
C SER A 305 -2.86 -3.33 -10.06
N TYR A 306 -3.50 -2.79 -9.04
CA TYR A 306 -4.22 -3.54 -8.02
C TYR A 306 -5.69 -3.60 -8.41
N PHE A 307 -6.28 -4.79 -8.37
CA PHE A 307 -7.70 -4.97 -8.60
C PHE A 307 -8.39 -5.18 -7.26
N GLN A 308 -9.30 -4.26 -6.93
CA GLN A 308 -10.18 -4.41 -5.79
C GLN A 308 -11.44 -5.14 -6.22
N ASN A 309 -11.72 -6.26 -5.55
CA ASN A 309 -12.85 -7.12 -5.87
C ASN A 309 -14.11 -6.64 -5.15
N PHE A 310 -15.01 -5.97 -5.88
CA PHE A 310 -16.37 -5.66 -5.42
C PHE A 310 -17.44 -6.54 -6.07
N VAL A 311 -17.05 -7.62 -6.75
CA VAL A 311 -17.97 -8.58 -7.34
C VAL A 311 -18.05 -9.81 -6.45
N GLY A 312 -17.07 -10.71 -6.50
CA GLY A 312 -17.06 -11.96 -5.73
C GLY A 312 -17.08 -11.73 -4.20
N SER A 313 -16.50 -10.63 -3.71
CA SER A 313 -16.55 -10.29 -2.29
C SER A 313 -17.97 -10.08 -1.76
N GLN A 314 -18.91 -9.61 -2.58
CA GLN A 314 -20.30 -9.30 -2.20
C GLN A 314 -21.15 -10.54 -1.96
N TRP A 315 -20.67 -11.71 -2.37
CA TRP A 315 -21.45 -12.93 -2.42
C TRP A 315 -20.73 -14.05 -1.67
N MET A 316 -21.49 -14.92 -1.02
CA MET A 316 -21.01 -16.13 -0.38
C MET A 316 -21.89 -17.31 -0.78
N THR A 317 -21.33 -18.51 -0.73
CA THR A 317 -22.09 -19.73 -0.95
C THR A 317 -22.57 -20.24 0.41
N ASN A 318 -23.88 -20.42 0.57
CA ASN A 318 -24.44 -20.98 1.80
C ASN A 318 -24.20 -22.51 1.86
N GLU A 319 -24.54 -23.13 3.01
CA GLU A 319 -24.42 -24.59 3.20
C GLU A 319 -25.20 -25.44 2.18
N LYS A 320 -26.14 -24.84 1.45
CA LYS A 320 -26.95 -25.47 0.40
C LYS A 320 -26.38 -25.26 -1.01
N GLY A 321 -25.24 -24.59 -1.15
CA GLY A 321 -24.64 -24.28 -2.45
C GLY A 321 -25.22 -23.05 -3.15
N GLU A 322 -26.08 -22.27 -2.49
CA GLU A 322 -26.74 -21.10 -3.10
C GLU A 322 -25.92 -19.83 -2.89
N ARG A 323 -25.87 -18.97 -3.91
CA ARG A 323 -25.23 -17.66 -3.85
C ARG A 323 -26.10 -16.70 -3.03
N VAL A 324 -25.64 -16.34 -1.84
CA VAL A 324 -26.30 -15.38 -0.94
C VAL A 324 -25.41 -14.15 -0.73
N ARG A 325 -26.00 -13.02 -0.37
CA ARG A 325 -25.24 -11.80 -0.12
C ARG A 325 -24.36 -11.99 1.12
N ASN A 326 -23.08 -11.66 1.00
CA ASN A 326 -22.14 -11.71 2.11
C ASN A 326 -22.44 -10.55 3.08
N PRO A 327 -22.89 -10.82 4.33
CA PRO A 327 -23.21 -9.78 5.31
C PRO A 327 -21.97 -9.06 5.86
N GLU A 328 -20.77 -9.61 5.61
CA GLU A 328 -19.49 -9.00 5.96
C GLU A 328 -18.89 -8.17 4.82
N ALA A 329 -19.48 -8.21 3.61
CA ALA A 329 -18.97 -7.50 2.45
C ALA A 329 -19.38 -6.03 2.40
N TYR A 330 -18.48 -5.20 1.86
CA TYR A 330 -18.70 -3.76 1.76
C TYR A 330 -19.33 -3.38 0.43
N SER A 331 -20.36 -2.53 0.44
CA SER A 331 -20.94 -2.01 -0.80
C SER A 331 -19.94 -1.13 -1.58
N PRO A 332 -19.95 -1.17 -2.93
CA PRO A 332 -19.05 -0.39 -3.80
C PRO A 332 -18.92 1.09 -3.46
N GLY A 333 -20.04 1.79 -3.18
CA GLY A 333 -20.05 3.22 -2.84
C GLY A 333 -19.53 3.56 -1.43
N ALA A 334 -19.14 2.56 -0.64
CA ALA A 334 -18.74 2.75 0.74
C ALA A 334 -17.20 2.78 0.90
N VAL A 335 -16.45 1.98 0.14
CA VAL A 335 -15.00 1.81 0.35
C VAL A 335 -14.21 2.59 -0.70
N ARG A 336 -13.67 3.74 -0.29
CA ARG A 336 -12.56 4.39 -0.99
C ARG A 336 -11.28 3.96 -0.30
N SER A 337 -10.53 3.07 -0.93
CA SER A 337 -9.32 2.50 -0.32
C SER A 337 -8.21 3.53 -0.24
N MET A 338 -7.77 3.81 0.99
CA MET A 338 -6.78 4.83 1.28
C MET A 338 -5.55 4.18 1.91
N CYS A 339 -4.42 4.23 1.19
CA CYS A 339 -3.19 3.45 1.39
C CYS A 339 -3.25 2.04 0.79
N CYS A 340 -2.09 1.51 0.37
CA CYS A 340 -1.88 0.44 -0.61
C CYS A 340 -2.68 -0.86 -0.47
N ARG A 341 -3.34 -1.08 0.67
CA ARG A 341 -4.07 -2.30 1.00
C ARG A 341 -5.27 -2.06 1.93
N LEU A 342 -5.33 -0.92 2.62
CA LEU A 342 -6.21 -0.73 3.78
C LEU A 342 -7.69 -0.86 3.40
N GLN A 343 -8.39 -1.80 4.04
CA GLN A 343 -9.85 -1.89 4.03
C GLN A 343 -10.43 -1.20 5.27
N LEU A 344 -11.57 -0.52 5.06
CA LEU A 344 -12.25 0.29 6.07
C LEU A 344 -13.52 -0.43 6.54
N ASP A 345 -13.63 -0.77 7.83
CA ASP A 345 -14.94 -1.15 8.40
C ASP A 345 -15.79 0.09 8.68
N LEU A 346 -16.63 0.43 7.72
CA LEU A 346 -17.45 1.64 7.75
C LEU A 346 -18.61 1.54 8.73
N ARG A 347 -19.02 0.35 9.20
CA ARG A 347 -20.05 0.22 10.24
C ARG A 347 -19.60 0.91 11.53
N GLU A 348 -18.31 0.81 11.84
CA GLU A 348 -17.69 1.45 12.99
C GLU A 348 -17.53 2.97 12.81
N LEU A 349 -17.26 3.44 11.58
CA LEU A 349 -17.26 4.88 11.26
C LEU A 349 -18.68 5.47 11.31
N LEU A 350 -19.67 4.76 10.79
CA LEU A 350 -21.08 5.15 10.80
C LEU A 350 -21.66 5.25 12.22
N ARG A 351 -21.25 4.34 13.13
CA ARG A 351 -21.62 4.40 14.56
C ARG A 351 -21.17 5.68 15.27
N ARG A 352 -20.14 6.37 14.74
CA ARG A 352 -19.57 7.60 15.33
C ARG A 352 -20.28 8.89 14.88
N GLY A 353 -21.41 8.79 14.18
CA GLY A 353 -22.38 9.89 14.04
C GLY A 353 -22.02 10.99 13.04
N ASN A 354 -20.94 10.86 12.27
CA ASN A 354 -20.68 11.74 11.12
C ASN A 354 -21.02 10.99 9.83
N GLY A 355 -21.76 11.65 8.94
CA GLY A 355 -22.12 11.09 7.64
C GLY A 355 -20.91 10.54 6.88
N LEU A 356 -21.15 9.51 6.06
CA LEU A 356 -20.14 8.78 5.27
C LEU A 356 -19.26 9.70 4.39
N PHE A 357 -19.76 10.91 4.10
CA PHE A 357 -19.15 11.88 3.20
C PHE A 357 -17.92 12.55 3.82
N GLY A 358 -16.75 12.28 3.23
CA GLY A 358 -15.45 12.84 3.62
C GLY A 358 -14.67 12.03 4.66
N SER A 359 -15.30 11.15 5.43
CA SER A 359 -14.59 10.29 6.41
C SER A 359 -13.75 9.19 5.76
N ALA A 360 -14.20 8.65 4.62
CA ALA A 360 -13.46 7.66 3.85
C ALA A 360 -12.22 8.24 3.16
N GLU A 361 -12.17 9.56 2.93
CA GLU A 361 -11.06 10.25 2.24
C GLU A 361 -9.97 10.78 3.18
N MET A 362 -10.20 10.74 4.50
CA MET A 362 -9.32 11.28 5.55
C MET A 362 -9.01 10.21 6.58
N THR A 363 -8.41 9.12 6.11
CA THR A 363 -8.18 7.89 6.89
C THR A 363 -6.84 7.27 6.52
N GLY A 364 -6.38 6.35 7.35
CA GLY A 364 -5.06 5.75 7.26
C GLY A 364 -4.75 4.97 8.52
N SER A 365 -3.47 4.83 8.85
CA SER A 365 -3.05 4.18 10.09
C SER A 365 -2.05 5.05 10.83
N VAL A 366 -2.22 5.11 12.16
CA VAL A 366 -1.31 5.87 13.03
C VAL A 366 0.00 5.11 13.23
N GLY A 367 -0.02 3.78 13.05
CA GLY A 367 1.11 2.90 13.28
C GLY A 367 0.75 1.45 13.02
N VAL A 368 1.79 0.65 12.71
CA VAL A 368 1.69 -0.80 12.53
C VAL A 368 2.62 -1.48 13.52
N VAL A 369 2.14 -2.54 14.16
CA VAL A 369 2.96 -3.48 14.93
C VAL A 369 2.72 -4.91 14.40
N THR A 370 3.78 -5.59 13.98
CA THR A 370 3.70 -6.98 13.49
C THR A 370 4.22 -7.95 14.54
N ILE A 371 3.50 -9.04 14.77
CA ILE A 371 3.88 -10.10 15.71
C ILE A 371 4.67 -11.19 15.00
N ASN A 372 5.73 -11.68 15.64
CA ASN A 372 6.56 -12.78 15.15
C ASN A 372 5.91 -14.14 15.46
N MET A 373 5.17 -14.69 14.50
CA MET A 373 4.40 -15.91 14.72
C MET A 373 5.29 -17.15 14.73
N ALA A 374 6.36 -17.17 13.92
CA ALA A 374 7.29 -18.31 13.87
C ALA A 374 7.89 -18.62 15.24
N ARG A 375 8.30 -17.58 15.98
CA ARG A 375 8.80 -17.71 17.36
C ARG A 375 7.77 -18.27 18.32
N LEU A 376 6.50 -17.86 18.19
CA LEU A 376 5.41 -18.41 19.01
C LEU A 376 5.26 -19.91 18.78
N GLY A 377 5.27 -20.35 17.52
CA GLY A 377 5.23 -21.77 17.16
C GLY A 377 6.39 -22.56 17.77
N TYR A 378 7.60 -22.01 17.73
CA TYR A 378 8.80 -22.65 18.28
C TYR A 378 8.77 -22.75 19.80
N ARG A 379 8.50 -21.65 20.51
CA ARG A 379 8.53 -21.60 21.98
C ARG A 379 7.44 -22.44 22.65
N PHE A 380 6.30 -22.58 21.99
CA PHE A 380 5.11 -23.26 22.55
C PHE A 380 4.73 -24.52 21.79
N LYS A 381 5.73 -25.24 21.26
CA LYS A 381 5.57 -26.49 20.51
C LYS A 381 4.57 -27.44 21.19
N GLY A 382 3.53 -27.85 20.46
CA GLY A 382 2.48 -28.75 20.93
C GLY A 382 1.53 -28.19 22.00
N ASN A 383 1.64 -26.92 22.41
CA ASN A 383 0.81 -26.30 23.43
C ASN A 383 0.09 -25.03 22.93
N LEU A 384 -1.03 -25.23 22.23
CA LEU A 384 -1.81 -24.15 21.62
C LEU A 384 -2.33 -23.14 22.66
N LYS A 385 -2.71 -23.61 23.85
CA LYS A 385 -3.21 -22.74 24.92
C LYS A 385 -2.13 -21.76 25.40
N ALA A 386 -0.90 -22.23 25.59
CA ALA A 386 0.21 -21.38 25.97
C ALA A 386 0.63 -20.43 24.84
N LEU A 387 0.58 -20.90 23.58
CA LEU A 387 0.81 -20.08 22.40
C LEU A 387 -0.16 -18.89 22.35
N VAL A 388 -1.46 -19.16 22.49
CA VAL A 388 -2.52 -18.14 22.47
C VAL A 388 -2.36 -17.17 23.65
N ALA A 389 -1.99 -17.65 24.83
CA ALA A 389 -1.75 -16.78 25.98
C ALA A 389 -0.57 -15.81 25.77
N GLU A 390 0.53 -16.26 25.13
CA GLU A 390 1.62 -15.35 24.78
C GLU A 390 1.23 -14.41 23.63
N LEU A 391 0.46 -14.90 22.65
CA LEU A 391 -0.09 -14.04 21.59
C LEU A 391 -0.92 -12.90 22.19
N ASP A 392 -1.79 -13.19 23.16
CA ASP A 392 -2.57 -12.18 23.88
C ASP A 392 -1.68 -11.13 24.53
N ARG A 393 -0.60 -11.55 25.22
CA ARG A 393 0.37 -10.63 25.83
C ARG A 393 1.04 -9.74 24.78
N LEU A 394 1.48 -10.31 23.65
CA LEU A 394 2.09 -9.54 22.56
C LEU A 394 1.09 -8.59 21.87
N MET A 395 -0.19 -8.98 21.78
CA MET A 395 -1.24 -8.10 21.31
C MET A 395 -1.51 -6.95 22.29
N ASP A 396 -1.46 -7.20 23.60
CA ASP A 396 -1.63 -6.17 24.63
C ASP A 396 -0.48 -5.14 24.56
N ILE A 397 0.76 -5.60 24.35
CA ILE A 397 1.94 -4.75 24.09
C ILE A 397 1.77 -3.95 22.80
N SER A 398 1.32 -4.59 21.72
CA SER A 398 1.11 -3.95 20.42
C SER A 398 0.07 -2.84 20.54
N SER A 399 -1.04 -3.12 21.21
CA SER A 399 -2.10 -2.15 21.49
C SER A 399 -1.57 -0.97 22.31
N SER A 400 -0.88 -1.23 23.42
CA SER A 400 -0.29 -0.16 24.26
C SER A 400 0.69 0.73 23.49
N THR A 401 1.53 0.15 22.64
CA THR A 401 2.46 0.87 21.77
C THR A 401 1.73 1.83 20.82
N LEU A 402 0.70 1.33 20.13
CA LEU A 402 -0.08 2.10 19.16
C LEU A 402 -0.84 3.26 19.81
N GLU A 403 -1.40 3.05 21.00
CA GLU A 403 -2.10 4.09 21.75
C GLU A 403 -1.14 5.18 22.24
N LYS A 404 0.06 4.82 22.73
CA LYS A 404 1.11 5.80 23.07
C LYS A 404 1.58 6.58 21.87
N LYS A 405 1.79 5.91 20.72
CA LYS A 405 2.16 6.56 19.46
C LYS A 405 1.09 7.58 19.05
N ARG A 406 -0.19 7.24 19.14
CA ARG A 406 -1.31 8.15 18.87
C ARG A 406 -1.29 9.39 19.75
N VAL A 407 -1.13 9.22 21.07
CA VAL A 407 -1.04 10.34 22.03
C VAL A 407 0.14 11.24 21.71
N PHE A 408 1.32 10.65 21.44
CA PHE A 408 2.52 11.41 21.10
C PHE A 408 2.34 12.21 19.81
N ILE A 409 1.83 11.59 18.75
CA ILE A 409 1.60 12.25 17.46
C ILE A 409 0.58 13.37 17.61
N GLN A 410 -0.52 13.14 18.35
CA GLN A 410 -1.49 14.21 18.61
C GLN A 410 -0.85 15.38 19.35
N HIS A 411 -0.02 15.12 20.36
CA HIS A 411 0.70 16.18 21.06
C HIS A 411 1.64 16.96 20.14
N MET A 412 2.36 16.29 19.23
CA MET A 412 3.21 16.95 18.24
C MET A 412 2.39 17.73 17.19
N TYR A 413 1.24 17.20 16.79
CA TYR A 413 0.28 17.85 15.91
C TYR A 413 -0.20 19.17 16.52
N ASP A 414 -0.63 19.15 17.79
CA ASP A 414 -1.12 20.33 18.52
C ASP A 414 -0.02 21.39 18.71
N ARG A 415 1.25 20.97 18.77
CA ARG A 415 2.42 21.85 18.83
C ARG A 415 2.83 22.44 17.47
N GLY A 416 2.19 22.01 16.38
CA GLY A 416 2.47 22.49 15.03
C GLY A 416 3.64 21.81 14.33
N LEU A 417 4.03 20.58 14.74
CA LEU A 417 5.11 19.83 14.06
C LEU A 417 4.72 19.40 12.64
N TYR A 418 3.42 19.19 12.38
CA TYR A 418 2.88 18.73 11.09
C TYR A 418 1.94 19.78 10.48
N PRO A 419 2.45 20.93 10.03
CA PRO A 419 1.61 22.05 9.60
C PRO A 419 0.73 21.72 8.39
N TYR A 420 1.20 20.94 7.42
CA TYR A 420 0.38 20.58 6.26
C TYR A 420 -0.66 19.52 6.61
N THR A 421 -0.30 18.54 7.43
CA THR A 421 -1.23 17.58 7.99
C THR A 421 -2.32 18.29 8.78
N SER A 422 -1.98 19.28 9.62
CA SER A 422 -2.98 20.05 10.36
C SER A 422 -3.96 20.80 9.47
N ARG A 423 -3.49 21.28 8.32
CA ARG A 423 -4.32 22.00 7.35
C ARG A 423 -5.34 21.11 6.62
N TYR A 424 -4.97 19.87 6.27
CA TYR A 424 -5.79 18.99 5.42
C TYR A 424 -6.38 17.79 6.14
N LEU A 425 -5.91 17.50 7.35
CA LEU A 425 -6.37 16.42 8.21
C LEU A 425 -6.64 16.97 9.62
N PRO A 426 -7.87 17.41 9.91
CA PRO A 426 -8.20 18.09 11.16
C PRO A 426 -8.24 17.16 12.39
N PHE A 427 -8.26 15.84 12.19
CA PHE A 427 -8.31 14.87 13.28
C PHE A 427 -7.71 13.51 12.88
N LEU A 428 -7.25 12.75 13.87
CA LEU A 428 -6.74 11.38 13.71
C LEU A 428 -7.77 10.29 14.09
N ARG A 429 -9.01 10.65 14.41
CA ARG A 429 -10.04 9.72 14.92
C ARG A 429 -10.46 8.62 13.94
N ASN A 430 -10.19 8.83 12.65
CA ASN A 430 -10.44 7.86 11.57
C ASN A 430 -9.22 6.98 11.29
N HIS A 431 -8.05 7.26 11.88
CA HIS A 431 -6.84 6.46 11.65
C HIS A 431 -6.84 5.22 12.53
N PHE A 432 -6.51 4.08 11.93
CA PHE A 432 -6.45 2.78 12.59
C PHE A 432 -5.18 2.64 13.43
N SER A 433 -5.28 1.81 14.46
CA SER A 433 -4.18 1.18 15.18
C SER A 433 -4.02 -0.23 14.61
N THR A 434 -2.97 -0.48 13.82
CA THR A 434 -2.85 -1.70 13.01
C THR A 434 -1.97 -2.74 13.68
N ILE A 435 -2.48 -3.96 13.80
CA ILE A 435 -1.71 -5.11 14.28
C ILE A 435 -1.66 -6.13 13.14
N GLY A 436 -0.47 -6.64 12.84
CA GLY A 436 -0.26 -7.63 11.79
C GLY A 436 0.49 -8.86 12.27
N VAL A 437 0.63 -9.82 11.37
CA VAL A 437 1.34 -11.09 11.61
C VAL A 437 2.40 -11.32 10.54
N ASN A 438 3.45 -12.07 10.89
CA ASN A 438 4.43 -12.59 9.93
C ASN A 438 4.90 -13.99 10.35
N GLY A 439 5.08 -14.89 9.38
CA GLY A 439 5.57 -16.25 9.60
C GLY A 439 4.52 -17.23 10.14
N MET A 440 3.24 -17.12 9.74
CA MET A 440 2.21 -18.08 10.15
C MET A 440 2.49 -19.50 9.63
N ASN A 441 3.07 -19.62 8.43
CA ASN A 441 3.52 -20.90 7.91
C ASN A 441 4.58 -21.53 8.83
N GLU A 442 5.63 -20.77 9.15
CA GLU A 442 6.71 -21.27 10.00
C GLU A 442 6.26 -21.43 11.46
N MET A 443 5.24 -20.70 11.92
CA MET A 443 4.59 -20.96 13.21
C MET A 443 4.04 -22.38 13.26
N ILE A 444 3.27 -22.79 12.25
CA ILE A 444 2.67 -24.13 12.17
C ILE A 444 3.75 -25.20 12.10
N ARG A 445 4.75 -25.00 11.24
CA ARG A 445 5.89 -25.93 11.09
C ARG A 445 6.63 -26.10 12.42
N ASN A 446 7.02 -25.00 13.07
CA ASN A 446 7.71 -25.06 14.35
C ASN A 446 6.83 -25.65 15.48
N PHE A 447 5.54 -25.34 15.50
CA PHE A 447 4.60 -25.84 16.51
C PHE A 447 4.38 -27.36 16.41
N THR A 448 4.45 -27.91 15.20
CA THR A 448 4.14 -29.32 14.91
C THR A 448 5.37 -30.19 14.68
N ASP A 449 6.57 -29.62 14.82
CA ASP A 449 7.85 -30.30 14.55
C ASP A 449 7.97 -30.72 13.07
N ASP A 450 7.65 -29.78 12.19
CA ASP A 450 7.68 -29.88 10.73
C ASP A 450 6.76 -30.94 10.11
N LYS A 451 5.75 -31.40 10.86
CA LYS A 451 4.81 -32.42 10.38
C LYS A 451 3.76 -31.89 9.43
N ILE A 452 3.39 -30.63 9.59
CA ILE A 452 2.43 -29.92 8.74
C ILE A 452 2.86 -28.47 8.56
N ASP A 453 2.36 -27.85 7.50
CA ASP A 453 2.52 -26.43 7.19
C ASP A 453 1.15 -25.79 6.94
N ILE A 454 1.09 -24.54 6.46
CA ILE A 454 -0.19 -23.85 6.25
C ILE A 454 -1.05 -24.44 5.13
N THR A 455 -0.50 -25.31 4.29
CA THR A 455 -1.21 -25.91 3.14
C THR A 455 -1.91 -27.22 3.49
N ASP A 456 -1.58 -27.83 4.64
CA ASP A 456 -2.37 -28.91 5.25
C ASP A 456 -3.67 -28.35 5.86
N GLU A 457 -4.78 -29.08 5.72
CA GLU A 457 -6.09 -28.70 6.26
C GLU A 457 -6.04 -28.35 7.76
N ARG A 458 -5.29 -29.12 8.55
CA ARG A 458 -5.12 -28.86 9.99
C ARG A 458 -4.30 -27.61 10.27
N GLY A 459 -3.32 -27.32 9.42
CA GLY A 459 -2.51 -26.10 9.51
C GLY A 459 -3.35 -24.88 9.15
N MET A 460 -4.16 -24.99 8.10
CA MET A 460 -5.13 -23.99 7.69
C MET A 460 -6.14 -23.67 8.81
N GLU A 461 -6.72 -24.68 9.44
CA GLU A 461 -7.63 -24.53 10.58
C GLU A 461 -6.97 -23.80 11.75
N MET A 462 -5.72 -24.16 12.09
CA MET A 462 -4.95 -23.48 13.14
C MET A 462 -4.70 -22.01 12.81
N ALA A 463 -4.35 -21.69 11.56
CA ALA A 463 -4.16 -20.31 11.13
C ALA A 463 -5.46 -19.50 11.21
N LEU A 464 -6.58 -20.05 10.72
CA LEU A 464 -7.89 -19.41 10.77
C LEU A 464 -8.34 -19.15 12.21
N PHE A 465 -8.17 -20.15 13.10
CA PHE A 465 -8.47 -20.01 14.52
C PHE A 465 -7.70 -18.86 15.17
N ILE A 466 -6.39 -18.76 14.90
CA ILE A 466 -5.55 -17.69 15.45
C ILE A 466 -5.96 -16.32 14.89
N LEU A 467 -6.22 -16.21 13.59
CA LEU A 467 -6.65 -14.94 12.99
C LEU A 467 -8.01 -14.47 13.54
N ASP A 468 -8.96 -15.39 13.75
CA ASP A 468 -10.25 -15.06 14.37
C ASP A 468 -10.08 -14.64 15.84
N HIS A 469 -9.25 -15.35 16.61
CA HIS A 469 -8.91 -14.95 17.99
C HIS A 469 -8.32 -13.53 18.06
N MET A 470 -7.41 -13.19 17.14
CA MET A 470 -6.85 -11.84 17.05
C MET A 470 -7.92 -10.80 16.73
N ARG A 471 -8.85 -11.07 15.82
CA ARG A 471 -9.96 -10.15 15.50
C ARG A 471 -10.83 -9.89 16.73
N ASP A 472 -11.16 -10.93 17.49
CA ASP A 472 -11.95 -10.80 18.71
C ASP A 472 -11.23 -9.97 19.78
N LYS A 473 -9.93 -10.20 19.96
CA LYS A 473 -9.10 -9.38 20.87
C LYS A 473 -9.05 -7.91 20.42
N MET A 474 -8.94 -7.64 19.12
CA MET A 474 -8.97 -6.27 18.59
C MET A 474 -10.31 -5.57 18.84
N ARG A 475 -11.45 -6.27 18.72
CA ARG A 475 -12.76 -5.71 19.08
C ARG A 475 -12.78 -5.19 20.51
N LEU A 476 -12.21 -5.96 21.45
CA LEU A 476 -12.09 -5.54 22.86
C LEU A 476 -11.22 -4.28 23.01
N TYR A 477 -10.14 -4.13 22.24
CA TYR A 477 -9.35 -2.89 22.26
C TYR A 477 -10.13 -1.70 21.71
N GLN A 478 -10.91 -1.88 20.64
CA GLN A 478 -11.74 -0.81 20.10
C GLN A 478 -12.77 -0.34 21.12
N GLU A 479 -13.45 -1.27 21.79
CA GLU A 479 -14.44 -0.97 22.83
C GLU A 479 -13.80 -0.25 24.02
N LYS A 480 -12.61 -0.69 24.44
CA LYS A 480 -11.88 -0.13 25.59
C LYS A 480 -11.32 1.26 25.32
N THR A 481 -10.73 1.48 24.15
CA THR A 481 -9.98 2.70 23.83
C THR A 481 -10.82 3.75 23.09
N GLY A 482 -11.88 3.32 22.41
CA GLY A 482 -12.61 4.17 21.47
C GLY A 482 -11.82 4.45 20.18
N ASN A 483 -10.70 3.80 19.91
CA ASN A 483 -9.95 3.91 18.67
C ASN A 483 -10.24 2.75 17.71
N LEU A 484 -10.01 2.96 16.42
CA LEU A 484 -10.21 1.93 15.40
C LEU A 484 -9.00 1.00 15.36
N TYR A 485 -9.23 -0.31 15.24
CA TYR A 485 -8.19 -1.34 15.12
C TYR A 485 -8.48 -2.22 13.92
N ASN A 486 -7.43 -2.70 13.27
CA ASN A 486 -7.53 -3.63 12.17
C ASN A 486 -6.41 -4.66 12.16
N LEU A 487 -6.74 -5.82 11.59
CA LEU A 487 -5.79 -6.91 11.37
C LEU A 487 -5.25 -6.81 9.95
N GLU A 488 -3.93 -6.70 9.79
CA GLU A 488 -3.28 -6.52 8.49
C GLU A 488 -2.35 -7.67 8.12
N ALA A 489 -2.40 -8.08 6.85
CA ALA A 489 -1.38 -8.89 6.21
C ALA A 489 -0.20 -7.98 5.84
N THR A 490 0.57 -7.58 6.86
CA THR A 490 1.62 -6.57 6.71
C THR A 490 2.58 -6.97 5.58
N PRO A 491 2.97 -6.05 4.68
CA PRO A 491 3.94 -6.35 3.61
C PRO A 491 5.29 -6.85 4.14
N ALA A 492 5.64 -6.43 5.36
CA ALA A 492 6.77 -6.92 6.15
C ALA A 492 8.12 -6.98 5.40
N GLU A 493 8.37 -6.08 4.44
CA GLU A 493 9.47 -6.19 3.47
C GLU A 493 10.82 -6.49 4.12
N GLY A 494 11.28 -5.65 5.06
CA GLY A 494 12.48 -5.89 5.86
C GLY A 494 12.22 -6.70 7.13
N THR A 495 10.97 -6.79 7.58
CA THR A 495 10.60 -7.48 8.83
C THR A 495 10.73 -8.99 8.70
N THR A 496 10.40 -9.57 7.54
CA THR A 496 10.51 -11.02 7.29
C THR A 496 11.94 -11.52 7.51
N TYR A 497 12.92 -10.79 6.99
CA TYR A 497 14.34 -11.08 7.18
C TYR A 497 14.79 -10.80 8.61
N ARG A 498 14.35 -9.67 9.20
CA ARG A 498 14.74 -9.27 10.55
C ARG A 498 14.33 -10.32 11.59
N PHE A 499 13.09 -10.79 11.55
CA PHE A 499 12.61 -11.82 12.47
C PHE A 499 13.42 -13.11 12.32
N ALA A 500 13.53 -13.64 11.10
CA ALA A 500 14.32 -14.83 10.79
C ALA A 500 15.77 -14.72 11.30
N LYS A 501 16.43 -13.59 11.03
CA LYS A 501 17.81 -13.31 11.46
C LYS A 501 17.97 -13.24 12.98
N GLU A 502 17.11 -12.50 13.67
CA GLU A 502 17.20 -12.37 15.12
C GLU A 502 16.80 -13.67 15.85
N ASP A 503 15.89 -14.45 15.28
CA ASP A 503 15.55 -15.78 15.76
C ASP A 503 16.67 -16.78 15.58
N LYS A 504 17.35 -16.80 14.43
CA LYS A 504 18.46 -17.72 14.17
C LYS A 504 19.60 -17.56 15.18
N LYS A 505 19.82 -16.33 15.67
CA LYS A 505 20.83 -16.05 16.71
C LYS A 505 20.46 -16.62 18.07
N GLN A 506 19.16 -16.62 18.41
CA GLN A 506 18.66 -17.04 19.71
C GLN A 506 18.30 -18.53 19.76
N PHE A 507 17.81 -19.05 18.63
CA PHE A 507 17.27 -20.40 18.47
C PHE A 507 17.88 -21.02 17.20
N PRO A 508 19.09 -21.62 17.26
CA PRO A 508 19.79 -22.11 16.08
C PRO A 508 19.04 -23.17 15.27
N ASP A 509 18.12 -23.90 15.89
CA ASP A 509 17.31 -24.99 15.33
C ASP A 509 15.88 -24.58 14.94
N ILE A 510 15.50 -23.30 15.09
CA ILE A 510 14.19 -22.82 14.64
C ILE A 510 14.04 -23.00 13.12
N LEU A 511 12.87 -23.47 12.70
CA LEU A 511 12.54 -23.66 11.28
C LEU A 511 12.21 -22.31 10.65
N GLN A 512 12.76 -22.07 9.46
CA GLN A 512 12.62 -20.85 8.67
C GLN A 512 12.49 -21.23 7.18
N ALA A 513 12.05 -20.28 6.35
CA ALA A 513 12.10 -20.42 4.90
C ALA A 513 13.43 -19.87 4.34
N GLY A 514 13.70 -20.10 3.06
CA GLY A 514 14.94 -19.74 2.41
C GLY A 514 16.13 -20.65 2.77
N ASN A 515 17.29 -20.34 2.18
CA ASN A 515 18.50 -21.15 2.29
C ASN A 515 19.72 -20.29 2.63
N ASN A 516 20.71 -20.88 3.31
CA ASN A 516 21.97 -20.23 3.69
C ASN A 516 21.73 -18.90 4.42
N ASP A 517 22.32 -17.80 3.95
CA ASP A 517 22.14 -16.46 4.53
C ASP A 517 20.84 -15.76 4.10
N ASN A 518 20.14 -16.31 3.09
CA ASN A 518 18.91 -15.75 2.52
C ASN A 518 17.65 -16.28 3.23
N ILE A 519 17.71 -16.41 4.55
CA ILE A 519 16.60 -16.84 5.39
C ILE A 519 15.49 -15.80 5.47
N TYR A 520 14.24 -16.22 5.60
CA TYR A 520 13.10 -15.34 5.82
C TYR A 520 11.92 -16.08 6.46
N TYR A 521 10.92 -15.32 6.91
CA TYR A 521 9.60 -15.85 7.25
C TYR A 521 8.56 -15.50 6.19
N THR A 522 7.70 -16.46 5.88
CA THR A 522 6.66 -16.34 4.86
C THR A 522 5.70 -15.20 5.24
N ASN A 523 5.35 -14.35 4.27
CA ASN A 523 4.64 -13.11 4.56
C ASN A 523 3.24 -13.39 5.15
N SER A 524 2.91 -12.79 6.29
CA SER A 524 1.59 -12.93 6.94
C SER A 524 1.13 -14.39 7.08
N SER A 525 0.03 -14.75 6.42
CA SER A 525 -0.51 -16.10 6.26
C SER A 525 -0.51 -16.56 4.80
N GLN A 526 0.45 -16.10 4.00
CA GLN A 526 0.61 -16.61 2.63
C GLN A 526 1.11 -18.06 2.66
N ILE A 527 0.80 -18.81 1.59
CA ILE A 527 1.41 -20.11 1.34
C ILE A 527 2.92 -19.94 1.09
N PRO A 528 3.73 -21.00 1.28
CA PRO A 528 5.16 -20.98 0.95
C PRO A 528 5.40 -20.55 -0.49
N ALA A 529 6.46 -19.75 -0.72
CA ALA A 529 6.76 -19.19 -2.05
C ALA A 529 7.00 -20.27 -3.12
N GLY A 530 7.53 -21.44 -2.71
CA GLY A 530 7.81 -22.56 -3.58
C GLY A 530 6.69 -23.61 -3.70
N HIS A 531 5.46 -23.33 -3.24
CA HIS A 531 4.43 -24.36 -3.08
C HIS A 531 3.84 -24.87 -4.41
N THR A 532 3.36 -23.99 -5.29
CA THR A 532 2.64 -24.39 -6.51
C THR A 532 2.91 -23.44 -7.68
N ASP A 533 2.84 -23.98 -8.90
CA ASP A 533 2.82 -23.24 -10.16
C ASP A 533 1.38 -22.94 -10.65
N ASP A 534 0.36 -23.43 -9.93
CA ASP A 534 -1.05 -23.28 -10.28
C ASP A 534 -1.67 -22.07 -9.53
N PRO A 535 -2.08 -21.02 -10.26
CA PRO A 535 -2.69 -19.85 -9.65
C PRO A 535 -4.04 -20.16 -8.95
N PHE A 536 -4.81 -21.14 -9.41
CA PHE A 536 -6.10 -21.47 -8.81
C PHE A 536 -5.95 -22.26 -7.53
N GLU A 537 -4.98 -23.18 -7.45
CA GLU A 537 -4.64 -23.84 -6.18
C GLU A 537 -4.22 -22.82 -5.11
N ALA A 538 -3.37 -21.85 -5.49
CA ALA A 538 -3.00 -20.77 -4.60
C ALA A 538 -4.20 -19.92 -4.16
N LEU A 539 -5.13 -19.62 -5.06
CA LEU A 539 -6.36 -18.90 -4.75
C LEU A 539 -7.26 -19.68 -3.79
N GLU A 540 -7.47 -20.97 -3.99
CA GLU A 540 -8.28 -21.82 -3.10
C GLU A 540 -7.73 -21.82 -1.68
N LEU A 541 -6.41 -22.02 -1.53
CA LEU A 541 -5.75 -22.04 -0.23
C LEU A 541 -5.76 -20.66 0.45
N GLN A 542 -5.73 -19.57 -0.32
CA GLN A 542 -5.62 -18.22 0.22
C GLN A 542 -6.97 -17.52 0.42
N ASN A 543 -8.04 -17.93 -0.27
CA ASN A 543 -9.32 -17.23 -0.26
C ASN A 543 -9.86 -17.00 1.16
N LYS A 544 -9.94 -18.08 1.97
CA LYS A 544 -10.43 -17.99 3.35
C LYS A 544 -9.51 -17.17 4.26
N LEU A 545 -8.19 -17.35 4.14
CA LEU A 545 -7.21 -16.66 4.97
C LEU A 545 -7.21 -15.16 4.71
N GLN A 546 -7.18 -14.75 3.43
CA GLN A 546 -7.11 -13.34 3.08
C GLN A 546 -8.37 -12.58 3.48
N CYS A 547 -9.54 -13.24 3.51
CA CYS A 547 -10.78 -12.66 4.01
C CYS A 547 -10.81 -12.42 5.53
N LYS A 548 -9.87 -12.96 6.31
CA LYS A 548 -9.79 -12.70 7.77
C LYS A 548 -9.19 -11.34 8.10
N TYR A 549 -8.41 -10.76 7.19
CA TYR A 549 -7.82 -9.45 7.42
C TYR A 549 -8.88 -8.36 7.25
N THR A 550 -9.10 -7.59 8.31
CA THR A 550 -10.00 -6.42 8.29
C THR A 550 -9.29 -5.14 7.86
N GLY A 551 -7.95 -5.19 7.78
CA GLY A 551 -7.09 -4.16 7.24
C GLY A 551 -6.54 -4.54 5.88
N GLY A 552 -5.26 -4.26 5.66
CA GLY A 552 -4.62 -4.49 4.38
C GLY A 552 -4.36 -5.96 4.04
N THR A 553 -4.87 -6.43 2.89
CA THR A 553 -4.54 -7.73 2.30
C THR A 553 -4.39 -7.62 0.78
N VAL A 554 -3.57 -8.48 0.18
CA VAL A 554 -3.49 -8.69 -1.27
C VAL A 554 -2.88 -10.06 -1.55
N LEU A 555 -3.40 -10.75 -2.56
CA LEU A 555 -2.74 -11.91 -3.17
C LEU A 555 -2.07 -11.50 -4.47
N HIS A 556 -0.76 -11.73 -4.55
CA HIS A 556 0.02 -11.46 -5.75
C HIS A 556 0.08 -12.70 -6.64
N MET A 557 -0.46 -12.61 -7.86
CA MET A 557 -0.34 -13.64 -8.87
C MET A 557 1.01 -13.48 -9.57
N TYR A 558 2.06 -14.08 -9.01
CA TYR A 558 3.43 -14.00 -9.52
C TYR A 558 3.60 -14.87 -10.76
N MET A 559 3.45 -14.26 -11.95
CA MET A 559 3.57 -14.93 -13.24
C MET A 559 5.04 -15.05 -13.65
N SER A 560 5.40 -16.16 -14.30
CA SER A 560 6.78 -16.41 -14.75
C SER A 560 7.27 -15.38 -15.78
N GLU A 561 6.34 -14.80 -16.54
CA GLU A 561 6.61 -13.80 -17.56
C GLU A 561 5.34 -13.01 -17.91
N LYS A 562 5.46 -12.08 -18.86
CA LYS A 562 4.31 -11.40 -19.48
C LYS A 562 3.34 -12.42 -20.06
N LEU A 563 2.04 -12.20 -19.81
CA LEU A 563 0.96 -12.98 -20.41
C LEU A 563 0.89 -12.77 -21.93
N SER A 564 0.34 -13.76 -22.62
CA SER A 564 0.21 -13.83 -24.09
C SER A 564 -0.37 -12.55 -24.68
N ASP A 565 -1.51 -12.08 -24.16
CA ASP A 565 -2.16 -10.85 -24.56
C ASP A 565 -3.05 -10.24 -23.44
N ALA A 566 -3.58 -9.06 -23.73
CA ALA A 566 -4.48 -8.34 -22.83
C ALA A 566 -5.80 -9.11 -22.58
N GLU A 567 -6.31 -9.84 -23.57
CA GLU A 567 -7.56 -10.58 -23.47
C GLU A 567 -7.43 -11.79 -22.54
N ALA A 568 -6.32 -12.53 -22.61
CA ALA A 568 -5.98 -13.59 -21.69
C ALA A 568 -5.87 -13.08 -20.24
N CYS A 569 -5.19 -11.95 -20.05
CA CYS A 569 -5.08 -11.30 -18.74
C CYS A 569 -6.45 -10.87 -18.20
N GLN A 570 -7.28 -10.27 -19.05
CA GLN A 570 -8.64 -9.87 -18.73
C GLN A 570 -9.51 -11.06 -18.32
N ARG A 571 -9.52 -12.14 -19.11
CA ARG A 571 -10.26 -13.37 -18.80
C ARG A 571 -9.81 -13.95 -17.46
N PHE A 572 -8.51 -13.96 -17.19
CA PHE A 572 -7.97 -14.42 -15.91
C PHE A 572 -8.47 -13.59 -14.74
N VAL A 573 -8.28 -12.27 -14.78
CA VAL A 573 -8.70 -11.37 -13.69
C VAL A 573 -10.21 -11.45 -13.47
N ARG A 574 -11.01 -11.46 -14.54
CA ARG A 574 -12.46 -11.65 -14.47
C ARG A 574 -12.83 -12.95 -13.78
N LYS A 575 -12.22 -14.06 -14.20
CA LYS A 575 -12.43 -15.39 -13.62
C LYS A 575 -12.08 -15.41 -12.13
N VAL A 576 -11.00 -14.76 -11.71
CA VAL A 576 -10.66 -14.68 -10.27
C VAL A 576 -11.69 -13.84 -9.50
N ILE A 577 -12.02 -12.66 -10.00
CA ILE A 577 -12.93 -11.71 -9.32
C ILE A 577 -14.36 -12.25 -9.20
N GLU A 578 -14.83 -13.01 -10.20
CA GLU A 578 -16.19 -13.58 -10.20
C GLU A 578 -16.33 -14.82 -9.29
N ASN A 579 -15.24 -15.58 -9.06
CA ASN A 579 -15.29 -16.87 -8.35
C ASN A 579 -14.74 -16.81 -6.92
N TYR A 580 -13.91 -15.83 -6.58
CA TYR A 580 -13.26 -15.74 -5.28
C TYR A 580 -13.70 -14.50 -4.48
N GLN A 581 -13.61 -14.60 -3.15
CA GLN A 581 -13.97 -13.52 -2.22
C GLN A 581 -12.77 -12.64 -1.86
N LEU A 582 -11.55 -13.02 -2.29
CA LEU A 582 -10.33 -12.27 -2.01
C LEU A 582 -10.52 -10.78 -2.30
N PRO A 583 -10.22 -9.89 -1.35
CA PRO A 583 -10.55 -8.49 -1.53
C PRO A 583 -9.65 -7.77 -2.54
N TYR A 584 -8.40 -8.21 -2.65
CA TYR A 584 -7.40 -7.63 -3.55
C TYR A 584 -6.55 -8.69 -4.23
N ILE A 585 -6.37 -8.50 -5.53
CA ILE A 585 -5.43 -9.27 -6.32
C ILE A 585 -4.55 -8.35 -7.19
N THR A 586 -3.40 -8.87 -7.59
CA THR A 586 -2.57 -8.26 -8.65
C THR A 586 -2.11 -9.35 -9.59
N VAL A 587 -1.97 -9.06 -10.88
CA VAL A 587 -1.18 -9.89 -11.80
C VAL A 587 0.23 -9.32 -11.86
N THR A 588 1.23 -10.16 -11.60
CA THR A 588 2.63 -9.73 -11.43
C THR A 588 3.56 -10.52 -12.35
N PRO A 589 3.72 -10.08 -13.61
CA PRO A 589 4.73 -10.62 -14.50
C PRO A 589 6.15 -10.34 -14.01
N VAL A 590 7.04 -11.32 -14.15
CA VAL A 590 8.50 -11.09 -14.11
C VAL A 590 8.99 -10.70 -15.49
N PHE A 591 9.85 -9.70 -15.56
CA PHE A 591 10.47 -9.26 -16.80
C PHE A 591 11.84 -8.66 -16.56
N SER A 592 12.61 -8.46 -17.61
CA SER A 592 13.94 -7.87 -17.52
C SER A 592 14.03 -6.61 -18.40
N THR A 593 14.92 -5.69 -18.05
CA THR A 593 15.18 -4.48 -18.86
C THR A 593 16.66 -4.37 -19.18
N CYS A 594 16.97 -4.19 -20.45
CA CYS A 594 18.29 -3.84 -20.96
C CYS A 594 18.36 -2.33 -21.22
N THR A 595 19.45 -1.68 -20.86
CA THR A 595 19.66 -0.24 -21.11
C THR A 595 19.61 0.13 -22.60
N THR A 596 19.97 -0.81 -23.47
CA THR A 596 20.06 -0.61 -24.93
C THR A 596 18.81 -1.13 -25.64
N HIS A 597 18.34 -2.33 -25.28
CA HIS A 597 17.26 -3.03 -25.99
C HIS A 597 15.89 -2.92 -25.30
N GLY A 598 15.82 -2.31 -24.11
CA GLY A 598 14.58 -2.12 -23.37
C GLY A 598 14.03 -3.42 -22.77
N TYR A 599 12.72 -3.59 -22.86
CA TYR A 599 11.97 -4.68 -22.24
C TYR A 599 12.31 -6.07 -22.81
N LEU A 600 12.49 -7.05 -21.93
CA LEU A 600 12.75 -8.45 -22.23
C LEU A 600 11.78 -9.35 -21.46
N LYS A 601 11.29 -10.40 -22.13
CA LYS A 601 10.30 -11.33 -21.56
C LYS A 601 10.96 -12.24 -20.51
N GLY A 602 10.35 -12.29 -19.32
CA GLY A 602 10.79 -13.15 -18.23
C GLY A 602 12.09 -12.71 -17.55
N GLU A 603 12.59 -13.58 -16.68
CA GLU A 603 13.87 -13.41 -16.00
C GLU A 603 15.04 -13.74 -16.95
N GLN A 604 15.82 -12.71 -17.31
CA GLN A 604 16.91 -12.80 -18.28
C GLN A 604 18.13 -12.06 -17.71
N PRO A 605 19.00 -12.70 -16.90
CA PRO A 605 20.11 -12.01 -16.23
C PRO A 605 21.08 -11.27 -17.18
N THR A 606 21.18 -11.74 -18.42
CA THR A 606 21.92 -11.11 -19.51
C THR A 606 21.02 -10.90 -20.72
N CYS A 607 21.26 -9.81 -21.45
CA CYS A 607 20.47 -9.47 -22.62
C CYS A 607 20.80 -10.45 -23.76
N PRO A 608 19.81 -11.11 -24.40
CA PRO A 608 20.06 -12.04 -25.50
C PRO A 608 20.58 -11.34 -26.77
N HIS A 609 20.50 -10.01 -26.84
CA HIS A 609 20.90 -9.22 -28.01
C HIS A 609 22.32 -8.63 -27.90
N CYS A 610 22.72 -8.08 -26.75
CA CYS A 610 24.08 -7.52 -26.54
C CYS A 610 24.95 -8.27 -25.54
N GLY A 611 24.39 -9.19 -24.75
CA GLY A 611 25.13 -9.88 -23.67
C GLY A 611 25.32 -9.05 -22.39
N ASP A 612 24.89 -7.79 -22.35
CA ASP A 612 24.98 -6.94 -21.16
C ASP A 612 24.10 -7.45 -20.01
N LYS A 613 24.51 -7.15 -18.77
CA LYS A 613 23.69 -7.41 -17.58
C LYS A 613 22.36 -6.65 -17.67
N THR A 614 21.26 -7.31 -17.35
CA THR A 614 19.93 -6.70 -17.28
C THR A 614 19.53 -6.38 -15.83
N ASN A 615 18.47 -5.61 -15.69
CA ASN A 615 17.73 -5.51 -14.43
C ASN A 615 16.50 -6.40 -14.51
N VAL A 616 16.40 -7.40 -13.63
CA VAL A 616 15.19 -8.22 -13.46
C VAL A 616 14.22 -7.47 -12.56
N TRP A 617 12.98 -7.29 -13.00
CA TRP A 617 11.92 -6.57 -12.31
C TRP A 617 10.79 -7.50 -11.91
N THR A 618 10.31 -7.31 -10.67
CA THR A 618 9.10 -7.94 -10.15
C THR A 618 8.55 -7.08 -9.00
N ARG A 619 7.40 -7.46 -8.42
CA ARG A 619 6.92 -6.82 -7.19
C ARG A 619 7.64 -7.43 -5.99
N VAL A 620 8.29 -6.58 -5.19
CA VAL A 620 8.90 -7.03 -3.93
C VAL A 620 7.82 -7.48 -2.96
N MET A 621 6.94 -6.57 -2.54
CA MET A 621 5.82 -6.78 -1.64
C MET A 621 4.72 -5.76 -1.97
N GLY A 622 4.47 -5.52 -3.26
CA GLY A 622 3.39 -4.66 -3.71
C GLY A 622 3.76 -3.51 -4.65
N TYR A 623 5.02 -3.25 -4.91
CA TYR A 623 5.45 -2.26 -5.90
C TYR A 623 6.67 -2.79 -6.67
N PHE A 624 6.86 -2.30 -7.89
CA PHE A 624 7.92 -2.79 -8.77
C PHE A 624 9.27 -2.23 -8.38
N ARG A 625 10.22 -3.15 -8.21
CA ARG A 625 11.63 -2.83 -8.02
C ARG A 625 12.53 -3.88 -8.69
N PRO A 626 13.77 -3.51 -9.08
CA PRO A 626 14.73 -4.49 -9.55
C PRO A 626 15.07 -5.47 -8.43
N VAL A 627 15.18 -6.76 -8.73
CA VAL A 627 15.56 -7.80 -7.75
C VAL A 627 16.90 -7.46 -7.06
N ASP A 628 17.81 -6.79 -7.77
CA ASP A 628 19.10 -6.32 -7.22
C ASP A 628 18.97 -5.38 -6.00
N SER A 629 17.86 -4.63 -5.94
CA SER A 629 17.52 -3.71 -4.86
C SER A 629 16.88 -4.38 -3.64
N PHE A 630 16.44 -5.63 -3.77
CA PHE A 630 15.77 -6.35 -2.68
C PHE A 630 16.71 -6.59 -1.50
N ASN A 631 16.16 -6.67 -0.30
CA ASN A 631 16.91 -7.15 0.86
C ASN A 631 17.21 -8.65 0.76
N VAL A 632 18.11 -9.12 1.63
CA VAL A 632 18.62 -10.49 1.67
C VAL A 632 17.49 -11.54 1.76
N GLY A 633 16.52 -11.34 2.67
CA GLY A 633 15.39 -12.26 2.80
C GLY A 633 14.47 -12.26 1.58
N LYS A 634 14.21 -11.09 0.98
CA LYS A 634 13.39 -10.99 -0.25
C LYS A 634 14.07 -11.57 -1.48
N LYS A 635 15.40 -11.57 -1.53
CA LYS A 635 16.15 -12.34 -2.54
C LYS A 635 16.00 -13.84 -2.31
N GLY A 636 15.99 -14.29 -1.06
CA GLY A 636 15.66 -15.68 -0.70
C GLY A 636 14.27 -16.08 -1.17
N GLU A 637 13.27 -15.25 -0.85
CA GLU A 637 11.88 -15.48 -1.25
C GLU A 637 11.71 -15.51 -2.77
N HIS A 638 12.37 -14.60 -3.51
CA HIS A 638 12.36 -14.62 -4.97
C HIS A 638 13.01 -15.89 -5.53
N ALA A 639 14.15 -16.31 -4.98
CA ALA A 639 14.87 -17.50 -5.44
C ALA A 639 14.12 -18.82 -5.16
N GLU A 640 13.34 -18.88 -4.08
CA GLU A 640 12.51 -20.05 -3.74
C GLU A 640 11.20 -20.08 -4.54
N ARG A 641 10.79 -18.93 -5.12
CA ARG A 641 9.47 -18.77 -5.71
C ARG A 641 9.27 -19.65 -6.94
N VAL A 642 8.25 -20.51 -6.87
CA VAL A 642 7.66 -21.12 -8.06
C VAL A 642 6.66 -20.11 -8.64
N HIS A 643 6.90 -19.72 -9.89
CA HIS A 643 6.07 -18.74 -10.58
C HIS A 643 4.89 -19.44 -11.27
N PHE A 644 3.75 -18.77 -11.30
CA PHE A 644 2.55 -19.25 -11.97
C PHE A 644 2.72 -19.26 -13.49
N LEU A 645 2.19 -20.31 -14.12
CA LEU A 645 2.26 -20.51 -15.57
C LEU A 645 0.91 -20.17 -16.22
N GLU A 646 0.96 -19.46 -17.35
CA GLU A 646 -0.25 -19.08 -18.10
C GLU A 646 -1.04 -20.30 -18.59
N ASP A 647 -0.37 -21.39 -18.97
CA ASP A 647 -1.03 -22.64 -19.41
C ASP A 647 -1.93 -23.26 -18.33
N ARG A 648 -1.70 -22.95 -17.05
CA ARG A 648 -2.57 -23.36 -15.93
C ARG A 648 -3.86 -22.53 -15.87
N ILE A 649 -3.85 -21.33 -16.45
CA ILE A 649 -4.98 -20.40 -16.48
C ILE A 649 -5.99 -20.81 -17.56
N GLU A 650 -5.51 -21.30 -18.70
CA GLU A 650 -6.31 -21.58 -19.91
C GLU A 650 -7.14 -22.89 -19.85
N SER A 651 -7.10 -23.66 -18.75
CA SER A 651 -8.01 -24.80 -18.63
C SER A 651 -9.47 -24.30 -18.60
N LYS A 652 -10.24 -24.74 -19.61
CA LYS A 652 -11.64 -24.35 -19.81
C LYS A 652 -12.58 -24.75 -18.68
N ASP A 653 -12.12 -25.61 -17.78
CA ASP A 653 -12.86 -26.00 -16.59
C ASP A 653 -12.05 -25.62 -15.35
N LEU A 654 -12.67 -24.87 -14.44
CA LEU A 654 -12.14 -24.53 -13.12
C LEU A 654 -12.07 -25.75 -12.19
N PHE A 655 -12.91 -26.75 -12.46
CA PHE A 655 -13.19 -27.85 -11.54
C PHE A 655 -13.05 -29.24 -12.17
N SER A 656 -12.62 -29.34 -13.44
CA SER A 656 -12.26 -30.64 -14.05
C SER A 656 -10.76 -30.90 -13.92
N ARG A 657 -10.25 -31.02 -12.70
CA ARG A 657 -8.95 -31.65 -12.43
C ARG A 657 -9.04 -32.52 -11.19
#